data_AF-A0A1Q6WEP1-F1
#
_entry.id   AF-A0A1Q6WEP1-F1
#
_cell.length_a   1.000
_cell.length_b   1.000
_cell.length_c   1.000
_cell.angle_alpha   90.00
_cell.angle_beta   90.00
_cell.angle_gamma   90.00
#
_symmetry.space_group_name_H-M   'P 1'
#
loop_
_entity.id
_entity.type
_entity.pdbx_description
1 polymer ?
#
loop_
_entity_poly.entity_id
_entity_poly.type
_entity_poly.pdbx_seq_one_letter_code
_entity_poly.pdbx_strand_id
1 'polypeptide(L)'
;MRLSLRFIIPLFLVLGAIAYAVVPLVDKLTLQWFERDLDSRASLVANTVQEPLETLVRAGNRAGMLEFFTRITQDERLYAMAFCPAGQGEAVATPTLPATIRCDELDSFSGPSGHLLRSRDGPLLVSVRQLAIQGARTGRLVLVHDMSFIARRSEETRKYLFLFFIGLGGTVSLLTVVIAQLSWRGWVQGLRALLRGEGLWRPSDRPAVPELRPIVGDLRALLRDLEAEQRSRDDDQLAWTPETLRAVLRADLPGHEVMVVSNREPYIHVRRGDAIALWRPASGLVTAMEPIMRACSGTWIAHGGGSADREVVDEHDRVAVPPERPAYQLRRVWLTPEEEAGYYYGFANEGLWPVCHIAHVRPIFRTTDWEQYVAANRKFAQAVVEEAKSPDPIVLAQDYHFALLPRMIQESLPAATIVFFWHIPWPNPEAFAICPWREELLDGLLGSSILGFHTQFHCNNFVDTVDRLLEARVDREMFTVSYRSKLTAVKRYPISIEWPPSTDLVTKRIEQCRVDVRHRHGLPPDHAIGVGVDRLDYTKGIEERLRAVERLLELRPEWVGRFTFIQIAAPTRGRIEQYQAYETRVRAMAARINERFAGAAHPPIVLLVEHHQPQAIYEYYRAAELCMVTSLHDGMNLVAKEFVSARDDERGVLILSQFTGAARELPEALIVNPYDTDQCTAALQTALVMPAGEQRARIRLMRGLIQEFNVYRWAGRMLIDAAGMRRRGRLLDRTATPERQSRRPAAHAAGRAQ
;
A
#
# COMPACT_ATOMS: atom_id res chain seq x y z
N MET A 1 58.45 -11.79 -7.62
CA MET A 1 58.01 -11.39 -6.25
C MET A 1 58.11 -9.89 -5.96
N ARG A 2 59.05 -9.09 -6.51
CA ARG A 2 59.18 -7.65 -6.15
C ARG A 2 58.10 -6.70 -6.71
N LEU A 3 57.32 -7.10 -7.71
CA LEU A 3 56.28 -6.24 -8.34
C LEU A 3 54.91 -6.32 -7.66
N SER A 4 54.48 -7.48 -7.18
CA SER A 4 53.18 -7.63 -6.51
C SER A 4 53.12 -6.94 -5.15
N LEU A 5 54.24 -6.95 -4.40
CA LEU A 5 54.38 -6.25 -3.12
C LEU A 5 54.18 -4.72 -3.23
N ARG A 6 54.47 -4.12 -4.40
CA ARG A 6 54.29 -2.67 -4.61
C ARG A 6 52.82 -2.23 -4.67
N PHE A 7 51.89 -3.13 -4.97
CA PHE A 7 50.46 -2.81 -5.04
C PHE A 7 49.68 -3.31 -3.83
N ILE A 8 50.14 -4.39 -3.21
CA ILE A 8 49.51 -4.97 -2.02
C ILE A 8 49.72 -4.08 -0.80
N ILE A 9 50.95 -3.57 -0.59
CA ILE A 9 51.25 -2.75 0.61
C ILE A 9 50.44 -1.45 0.65
N PRO A 10 50.37 -0.63 -0.42
CA PRO A 10 49.54 0.58 -0.41
C PRO A 10 48.04 0.29 -0.24
N LEU A 11 47.55 -0.81 -0.83
CA LEU A 11 46.15 -1.21 -0.69
C LEU A 11 45.80 -1.54 0.76
N PHE A 12 46.63 -2.34 1.45
CA PHE A 12 46.43 -2.64 2.86
C PHE A 12 46.55 -1.40 3.75
N LEU A 13 47.43 -0.45 3.41
CA LEU A 13 47.54 0.83 4.12
C LEU A 13 46.28 1.69 3.95
N VAL A 14 45.74 1.78 2.73
CA VAL A 14 44.51 2.55 2.46
C VAL A 14 43.30 1.89 3.14
N LEU A 15 43.15 0.56 3.04
CA LEU A 15 42.07 -0.15 3.71
C LEU A 15 42.19 -0.07 5.24
N GLY A 16 43.40 -0.11 5.79
CA GLY A 16 43.66 0.11 7.20
C GLY A 16 43.28 1.52 7.66
N ALA A 17 43.61 2.55 6.87
CA ALA A 17 43.23 3.93 7.16
C ALA A 17 41.70 4.14 7.11
N ILE A 18 41.02 3.54 6.13
CA ILE A 18 39.55 3.57 6.04
C ILE A 18 38.92 2.86 7.23
N ALA A 19 39.40 1.66 7.59
CA ALA A 19 38.91 0.93 8.76
C ALA A 19 39.11 1.74 10.06
N TYR A 20 40.27 2.39 10.22
CA TYR A 20 40.56 3.24 11.37
C TYR A 20 39.61 4.45 11.48
N ALA A 21 39.16 5.00 10.36
CA ALA A 21 38.21 6.12 10.33
C ALA A 21 36.74 5.68 10.51
N VAL A 22 36.35 4.58 9.87
CA VAL A 22 34.93 4.15 9.81
C VAL A 22 34.48 3.44 11.08
N VAL A 23 35.32 2.59 11.67
CA VAL A 23 34.98 1.83 12.89
C VAL A 23 34.53 2.72 14.06
N PRO A 24 35.28 3.78 14.47
CA PRO A 24 34.85 4.63 15.59
C PRO A 24 33.60 5.46 15.25
N LEU A 25 33.38 5.79 13.97
CA LEU A 25 32.18 6.50 13.53
C LEU A 25 30.93 5.61 13.66
N VAL A 26 31.02 4.35 13.20
CA VAL A 26 29.93 3.38 13.31
C VAL A 26 29.63 3.06 14.76
N ASP A 27 30.64 2.84 15.61
CA ASP A 27 30.45 2.61 17.04
C ASP A 27 29.72 3.80 17.71
N LYS A 28 30.11 5.04 17.40
CA LYS A 28 29.47 6.24 17.94
C LYS A 28 28.02 6.41 17.47
N LEU A 29 27.75 6.22 16.18
CA LEU A 29 26.40 6.33 15.61
C LEU A 29 25.47 5.24 16.16
N THR A 30 25.99 4.02 16.28
CA THR A 30 25.23 2.88 16.81
C THR A 30 24.84 3.13 18.27
N LEU A 31 25.79 3.58 19.09
CA LEU A 31 25.55 3.86 20.51
C LEU A 31 24.53 5.00 20.70
N GLN A 32 24.64 6.09 19.95
CA GLN A 32 23.67 7.20 19.98
C GLN A 32 22.27 6.78 19.52
N TRP A 33 22.17 5.88 18.54
CA TRP A 33 20.89 5.37 18.07
C TRP A 33 20.19 4.55 19.15
N PHE A 34 20.92 3.66 19.83
CA PHE A 34 20.38 2.84 20.91
C PHE A 34 20.01 3.65 22.15
N GLU A 35 20.79 4.67 22.51
CA GLU A 35 20.42 5.61 23.59
C GLU A 35 19.07 6.27 23.31
N ARG A 36 18.84 6.75 22.08
CA ARG A 36 17.56 7.37 21.67
C ARG A 36 16.40 6.37 21.62
N ASP A 37 16.62 5.15 21.14
CA ASP A 37 15.59 4.10 21.11
C ASP A 37 15.14 3.73 22.54
N LEU A 38 16.09 3.50 23.44
CA LEU A 38 15.79 3.14 24.82
C LEU A 38 15.16 4.30 25.60
N ASP A 39 15.58 5.54 25.36
CA ASP A 39 14.93 6.71 25.99
C ASP A 39 13.49 6.92 25.48
N SER A 40 13.23 6.61 24.21
CA SER A 40 11.86 6.60 23.65
C SER A 40 10.99 5.52 24.30
N ARG A 41 11.54 4.31 24.49
CA ARG A 41 10.85 3.23 25.22
C ARG A 41 10.62 3.57 26.69
N ALA A 42 11.59 4.17 27.35
CA ALA A 42 11.46 4.66 28.72
C ALA A 42 10.29 5.64 28.85
N SER A 43 10.05 6.48 27.84
CA SER A 43 8.91 7.41 27.80
C SER A 43 7.57 6.68 27.65
N LEU A 44 7.50 5.63 26.83
CA LEU A 44 6.30 4.81 26.70
C LEU A 44 5.98 4.06 27.99
N VAL A 45 7.00 3.48 28.64
CA VAL A 45 6.84 2.81 29.95
C VAL A 45 6.36 3.83 30.99
N ALA A 46 6.98 5.00 31.07
CA ALA A 46 6.56 6.05 32.00
C ALA A 46 5.10 6.48 31.79
N ASN A 47 4.68 6.70 30.54
CA ASN A 47 3.30 7.09 30.22
C ASN A 47 2.28 5.99 30.55
N THR A 48 2.63 4.73 30.32
CA THR A 48 1.75 3.58 30.59
C THR A 48 1.61 3.31 32.09
N VAL A 49 2.70 3.52 32.83
CA VAL A 49 2.80 3.27 34.28
C VAL A 49 2.21 4.44 35.09
N GLN A 50 2.07 5.62 34.47
CA GLN A 50 1.63 6.85 35.13
C GLN A 50 0.31 6.67 35.89
N GLU A 51 -0.79 6.30 35.21
CA GLU A 51 -2.13 6.27 35.83
C GLU A 51 -2.27 5.21 36.97
N PRO A 52 -1.79 3.96 36.82
CA PRO A 52 -1.75 2.99 37.92
C PRO A 52 -0.86 3.45 39.09
N LEU A 53 0.29 4.07 38.79
CA LEU A 53 1.22 4.55 39.80
C LEU A 53 0.64 5.75 40.57
N GLU A 54 -0.05 6.67 39.90
CA GLU A 54 -0.75 7.78 40.55
C GLU A 54 -1.75 7.28 41.60
N THR A 55 -2.47 6.21 41.30
CA THR A 55 -3.43 5.58 42.22
C THR A 55 -2.73 5.02 43.46
N LEU A 56 -1.61 4.32 43.27
CA LEU A 56 -0.81 3.74 44.36
C LEU A 56 -0.11 4.80 45.22
N VAL A 57 0.37 5.89 44.59
CA VAL A 57 0.98 7.03 45.28
C VAL A 57 -0.06 7.78 46.11
N ARG A 58 -1.26 8.03 45.58
CA ARG A 58 -2.36 8.67 46.35
C ARG A 58 -2.81 7.83 47.54
N ALA A 59 -2.80 6.50 47.40
CA ALA A 59 -3.15 5.58 48.48
C ALA A 59 -2.04 5.42 49.55
N GLY A 60 -0.84 5.98 49.33
CA GLY A 60 0.31 5.81 50.23
C GLY A 60 0.81 4.36 50.33
N ASN A 61 0.44 3.49 49.38
CA ASN A 61 0.72 2.06 49.45
C ASN A 61 2.13 1.73 48.93
N ARG A 62 3.14 1.89 49.80
CA ARG A 62 4.55 1.64 49.48
C ARG A 62 4.83 0.20 49.05
N ALA A 63 4.21 -0.77 49.72
CA ALA A 63 4.36 -2.20 49.40
C ALA A 63 3.79 -2.51 48.01
N GLY A 64 2.61 -1.96 47.68
CA GLY A 64 2.00 -2.11 46.36
C GLY A 64 2.81 -1.46 45.23
N MET A 65 3.43 -0.29 45.48
CA MET A 65 4.35 0.33 44.52
C MET A 65 5.59 -0.53 44.27
N LEU A 66 6.18 -1.12 45.32
CA LEU A 66 7.34 -1.99 45.19
C LEU A 66 7.00 -3.28 44.42
N GLU A 67 5.86 -3.90 44.71
CA GLU A 67 5.40 -5.09 43.98
C GLU A 67 5.12 -4.78 42.51
N PHE A 68 4.50 -3.64 42.24
CA PHE A 68 4.23 -3.16 40.89
C PHE A 68 5.52 -2.91 40.10
N PHE A 69 6.51 -2.23 40.69
CA PHE A 69 7.81 -2.04 40.05
C PHE A 69 8.52 -3.38 39.83
N THR A 70 8.49 -4.28 40.81
CA THR A 70 9.11 -5.60 40.69
C THR A 70 8.52 -6.39 39.52
N ARG A 71 7.20 -6.32 39.31
CA ARG A 71 6.50 -6.96 38.20
C ARG A 71 6.88 -6.37 36.84
N ILE A 72 7.05 -5.05 36.76
CA ILE A 72 7.47 -4.38 35.52
C ILE A 72 8.94 -4.69 35.20
N THR A 73 9.80 -4.78 36.22
CA THR A 73 11.21 -5.17 36.05
C THR A 73 11.44 -6.67 35.79
N GLN A 74 10.37 -7.47 35.63
CA GLN A 74 10.50 -8.86 35.14
C GLN A 74 10.71 -8.92 33.62
N ASP A 75 10.48 -7.80 32.89
CA ASP A 75 10.83 -7.67 31.48
C ASP A 75 12.36 -7.67 31.30
N GLU A 76 12.87 -8.37 30.27
CA GLU A 76 14.30 -8.70 30.06
C GLU A 76 15.23 -7.48 29.88
N ARG A 77 14.72 -6.24 29.90
CA ARG A 77 15.47 -5.03 29.52
C ARG A 77 15.41 -3.88 30.54
N LEU A 78 14.56 -3.97 31.56
CA LEU A 78 14.46 -2.99 32.64
C LEU A 78 15.23 -3.52 33.87
N TYR A 79 16.39 -2.94 34.12
CA TYR A 79 17.29 -3.36 35.19
C TYR A 79 16.77 -2.95 36.57
N ALA A 80 16.25 -1.73 36.70
CA ALA A 80 15.68 -1.23 37.95
C ALA A 80 14.68 -0.08 37.71
N MET A 81 13.79 0.12 38.68
CA MET A 81 12.85 1.23 38.71
C MET A 81 12.80 1.85 40.11
N ALA A 82 12.65 3.17 40.16
CA ALA A 82 12.45 3.86 41.43
C ALA A 82 11.53 5.07 41.29
N PHE A 83 10.80 5.37 42.36
CA PHE A 83 10.03 6.60 42.50
C PHE A 83 10.59 7.43 43.65
N CYS A 84 10.94 8.67 43.31
CA CYS A 84 11.46 9.67 44.23
C CYS A 84 10.40 10.76 44.43
N PRO A 85 9.77 10.87 45.62
CA PRO A 85 8.80 11.92 45.90
C PRO A 85 9.46 13.31 45.84
N ALA A 86 8.69 14.36 45.56
CA ALA A 86 9.20 15.73 45.38
C ALA A 86 9.68 16.43 46.68
N GLY A 87 9.87 15.70 47.79
CA GLY A 87 10.34 16.19 49.11
C GLY A 87 11.31 15.19 49.78
N GLN A 88 11.63 15.37 51.07
CA GLN A 88 12.53 14.47 51.85
C GLN A 88 11.97 13.07 52.15
N GLY A 89 11.08 12.53 51.30
CA GLY A 89 10.54 11.19 51.45
C GLY A 89 11.53 10.11 50.99
N GLU A 90 11.53 8.96 51.64
CA GLU A 90 12.33 7.82 51.19
C GLU A 90 11.89 7.34 49.81
N ALA A 91 12.88 6.99 48.97
CA ALA A 91 12.63 6.39 47.66
C ALA A 91 11.88 5.06 47.80
N VAL A 92 11.02 4.76 46.83
CA VAL A 92 10.49 3.41 46.62
C VAL A 92 11.18 2.86 45.40
N ALA A 93 12.06 1.87 45.58
CA ALA A 93 12.93 1.38 44.52
C ALA A 93 12.99 -0.14 44.52
N THR A 94 13.18 -0.73 43.34
CA THR A 94 13.48 -2.15 43.22
C THR A 94 14.83 -2.48 43.88
N PRO A 95 15.04 -3.72 44.37
CA PRO A 95 16.28 -4.11 45.05
C PRO A 95 17.54 -3.99 44.19
N THR A 96 17.37 -3.98 42.87
CA THR A 96 18.43 -3.89 41.85
C THR A 96 18.88 -2.46 41.56
N LEU A 97 18.26 -1.43 42.15
CA LEU A 97 18.66 -0.04 41.89
C LEU A 97 20.12 0.21 42.34
N PRO A 98 21.01 0.70 41.47
CA PRO A 98 22.37 1.05 41.86
C PRO A 98 22.42 2.10 42.97
N ALA A 99 23.24 1.88 44.00
CA ALA A 99 23.40 2.80 45.14
C ALA A 99 23.94 4.20 44.76
N THR A 100 24.45 4.37 43.54
CA THR A 100 24.88 5.64 42.96
C THR A 100 23.71 6.53 42.54
N ILE A 101 22.49 5.98 42.39
CA ILE A 101 21.32 6.73 41.99
C ILE A 101 20.56 7.14 43.25
N ARG A 102 20.67 8.40 43.63
CA ARG A 102 20.00 8.96 44.80
C ARG A 102 19.02 10.05 44.41
N CYS A 103 17.89 10.14 45.13
CA CYS A 103 16.81 11.08 44.81
C CYS A 103 17.20 12.57 44.85
N ASP A 104 18.25 12.91 45.59
CA ASP A 104 18.84 14.24 45.74
C ASP A 104 19.74 14.66 44.56
N GLU A 105 20.24 13.70 43.78
CA GLU A 105 21.19 13.95 42.68
C GLU A 105 20.57 13.71 41.28
N LEU A 106 19.25 13.50 41.20
CA LEU A 106 18.55 13.16 39.94
C LEU A 106 18.62 14.23 38.85
N ASP A 107 18.90 15.48 39.19
CA ASP A 107 19.05 16.57 38.21
C ASP A 107 20.25 16.34 37.29
N SER A 108 21.30 15.65 37.75
CA SER A 108 22.45 15.25 36.93
C SER A 108 22.11 14.20 35.86
N PHE A 109 20.98 13.49 36.03
CA PHE A 109 20.49 12.46 35.11
C PHE A 109 19.34 12.96 34.21
N SER A 110 18.99 14.25 34.29
CA SER A 110 17.82 14.87 33.63
C SER A 110 18.11 15.40 32.21
N GLY A 111 18.92 14.67 31.43
CA GLY A 111 19.27 15.05 30.05
C GLY A 111 18.27 14.53 28.99
N PRO A 112 18.22 15.14 27.79
CA PRO A 112 17.31 14.74 26.69
C PRO A 112 17.67 13.40 26.02
N SER A 113 18.67 12.66 26.51
CA SER A 113 19.15 11.41 25.92
C SER A 113 19.40 10.31 26.96
N GLY A 114 18.93 10.50 28.20
CA GLY A 114 19.35 9.69 29.35
C GLY A 114 20.83 9.89 29.69
N HIS A 115 21.28 9.29 30.79
CA HIS A 115 22.69 9.34 31.19
C HIS A 115 23.25 7.93 31.35
N LEU A 116 24.40 7.68 30.74
CA LEU A 116 25.09 6.40 30.79
C LEU A 116 25.88 6.28 32.10
N LEU A 117 25.54 5.29 32.93
CA LEU A 117 26.24 4.94 34.15
C LEU A 117 27.05 3.65 33.94
N ARG A 118 28.31 3.63 34.34
CA ARG A 118 29.12 2.40 34.31
C ARG A 118 28.95 1.64 35.63
N SER A 119 28.27 0.50 35.60
CA SER A 119 28.11 -0.40 36.75
C SER A 119 29.05 -1.60 36.66
N ARG A 120 29.13 -2.39 37.73
CA ARG A 120 29.87 -3.67 37.76
C ARG A 120 29.26 -4.72 36.82
N ASP A 121 27.95 -4.66 36.60
CA ASP A 121 27.21 -5.60 35.74
C ASP A 121 27.16 -5.17 34.26
N GLY A 122 27.62 -3.95 33.94
CA GLY A 122 27.60 -3.39 32.60
C GLY A 122 27.25 -1.91 32.56
N PRO A 123 27.26 -1.28 31.37
CA PRO A 123 26.71 0.05 31.20
C PRO A 123 25.19 0.04 31.42
N LEU A 124 24.68 1.05 32.12
CA LEU A 124 23.27 1.24 32.42
C LEU A 124 22.83 2.59 31.89
N LEU A 125 21.67 2.66 31.23
CA LEU A 125 21.07 3.92 30.81
C LEU A 125 20.04 4.35 31.85
N VAL A 126 20.26 5.51 32.47
CA VAL A 126 19.35 6.10 33.45
C VAL A 126 18.50 7.17 32.76
N SER A 127 17.17 6.98 32.79
CA SER A 127 16.19 7.94 32.30
C SER A 127 15.32 8.41 33.46
N VAL A 128 15.26 9.73 33.67
CA VAL A 128 14.43 10.36 34.70
C VAL A 128 13.22 11.03 34.04
N ARG A 129 12.03 10.82 34.61
CA ARG A 129 10.76 11.39 34.13
C ARG A 129 10.02 12.07 35.27
N GLN A 130 9.47 13.25 35.00
CA GLN A 130 8.67 13.98 35.97
C GLN A 130 7.24 13.46 35.94
N LEU A 131 6.67 13.17 37.12
CA LEU A 131 5.26 12.80 37.27
C LEU A 131 4.50 14.01 37.83
N ALA A 132 3.47 14.43 37.10
CA ALA A 132 2.60 15.54 37.48
C ALA A 132 1.18 15.04 37.70
N ILE A 133 0.71 15.13 38.95
CA ILE A 133 -0.65 14.76 39.33
C ILE A 133 -1.46 16.05 39.49
N GLN A 134 -2.48 16.24 38.65
CA GLN A 134 -3.43 17.38 38.70
C GLN A 134 -2.78 18.76 38.90
N GLY A 135 -1.64 19.03 38.26
CA GLY A 135 -0.98 20.34 38.29
C GLY A 135 -0.08 20.61 39.50
N ALA A 136 0.13 19.64 40.41
CA ALA A 136 1.12 19.74 41.50
C ALA A 136 2.30 18.76 41.29
N ARG A 137 3.53 19.23 41.52
CA ARG A 137 4.76 18.39 41.45
C ARG A 137 4.72 17.32 42.53
N THR A 138 4.66 16.04 42.14
CA THR A 138 4.49 14.94 43.11
C THR A 138 5.66 13.95 43.14
N GLY A 139 6.51 13.88 42.11
CA GLY A 139 7.75 13.11 42.18
C GLY A 139 8.46 12.90 40.84
N ARG A 140 9.58 12.18 40.87
CA ARG A 140 10.38 11.77 39.71
C ARG A 140 10.38 10.23 39.64
N LEU A 141 10.03 9.69 38.48
CA LEU A 141 10.21 8.29 38.13
C LEU A 141 11.60 8.10 37.52
N VAL A 142 12.32 7.10 38.01
CA VAL A 142 13.64 6.72 37.55
C VAL A 142 13.53 5.34 36.91
N LEU A 143 13.99 5.25 35.67
CA LEU A 143 14.03 4.02 34.88
C LEU A 143 15.49 3.72 34.56
N VAL A 144 15.94 2.50 34.87
CA VAL A 144 17.29 2.04 34.60
C VAL A 144 17.23 0.87 33.63
N HIS A 145 17.86 1.03 32.46
CA HIS A 145 17.92 0.00 31.42
C HIS A 145 19.33 -0.60 31.34
N ASP A 146 19.41 -1.90 31.08
CA ASP A 146 20.69 -2.57 30.85
C ASP A 146 21.19 -2.35 29.41
N MET A 147 22.39 -1.80 29.26
CA MET A 147 23.07 -1.59 27.96
C MET A 147 24.14 -2.66 27.69
N SER A 148 24.34 -3.64 28.58
CA SER A 148 25.39 -4.66 28.47
C SER A 148 25.31 -5.44 27.14
N PHE A 149 24.11 -5.73 26.66
CA PHE A 149 23.86 -6.36 25.37
C PHE A 149 24.33 -5.52 24.18
N ILE A 150 24.14 -4.20 24.25
CA ILE A 150 24.52 -3.26 23.19
C ILE A 150 26.04 -3.09 23.14
N ALA A 151 26.69 -3.06 24.30
CA ALA A 151 28.14 -3.05 24.39
C ALA A 151 28.76 -4.33 23.77
N ARG A 152 28.19 -5.51 24.05
CA ARG A 152 28.62 -6.79 23.45
C ARG A 152 28.43 -6.79 21.93
N ARG A 153 27.29 -6.30 21.43
CA ARG A 153 27.02 -6.19 19.98
C ARG A 153 27.92 -5.18 19.26
N SER A 154 28.25 -4.05 19.87
CA SER A 154 29.22 -3.10 19.30
C SER A 154 30.62 -3.71 19.20
N GLU A 155 31.06 -4.45 20.21
CA GLU A 155 32.36 -5.14 20.16
C GLU A 155 32.40 -6.23 19.07
N GLU A 156 31.32 -6.98 18.90
CA GLU A 156 31.19 -7.93 17.79
C GLU A 156 31.18 -7.22 16.43
N THR A 157 30.42 -6.14 16.28
CA THR A 157 30.34 -5.37 15.03
C THR A 157 31.71 -4.86 14.61
N ARG A 158 32.50 -4.36 15.57
CA ARG A 158 33.89 -3.94 15.35
C ARG A 158 34.79 -5.09 14.92
N LYS A 159 34.65 -6.29 15.51
CA LYS A 159 35.39 -7.49 15.06
C LYS A 159 35.00 -7.90 13.65
N TYR A 160 33.71 -7.91 13.33
CA TYR A 160 33.21 -8.28 11.99
C TYR A 160 33.64 -7.28 10.91
N LEU A 161 33.56 -5.97 11.19
CA LEU A 161 34.05 -4.94 10.27
C LEU A 161 35.55 -5.06 10.02
N PHE A 162 36.33 -5.34 11.06
CA PHE A 162 37.76 -5.56 10.92
C PHE A 162 38.09 -6.79 10.06
N LEU A 163 37.41 -7.91 10.31
CA LEU A 163 37.53 -9.13 9.50
C LEU A 163 37.08 -8.91 8.04
N PHE A 164 36.03 -8.12 7.84
CA PHE A 164 35.54 -7.75 6.52
C PHE A 164 36.59 -6.96 5.72
N PHE A 165 37.21 -5.94 6.32
CA PHE A 165 38.27 -5.17 5.64
C PHE A 165 39.51 -6.01 5.34
N ILE A 166 39.87 -6.97 6.21
CA ILE A 166 40.93 -7.94 5.94
C ILE A 166 40.55 -8.84 4.76
N GLY A 167 39.34 -9.39 4.75
CA GLY A 167 38.85 -10.24 3.67
C GLY A 167 38.77 -9.51 2.33
N LEU A 168 38.32 -8.25 2.34
CA LEU A 168 38.27 -7.38 1.17
C LEU A 168 39.68 -7.10 0.64
N GLY A 169 40.63 -6.76 1.52
CA GLY A 169 42.03 -6.54 1.15
C GLY A 169 42.69 -7.80 0.56
N GLY A 170 42.40 -8.97 1.13
CA GLY A 170 42.85 -10.26 0.60
C GLY A 170 42.29 -10.56 -0.79
N THR A 171 40.97 -10.35 -0.97
CA THR A 171 40.27 -10.59 -2.23
C THR A 171 40.78 -9.69 -3.35
N VAL A 172 40.89 -8.38 -3.08
CA VAL A 172 41.39 -7.41 -4.05
C VAL A 172 42.85 -7.68 -4.39
N SER A 173 43.68 -8.05 -3.41
CA SER A 173 45.08 -8.43 -3.64
C SER A 173 45.19 -9.68 -4.53
N LEU A 174 44.37 -10.70 -4.27
CA LEU A 174 44.31 -11.92 -5.07
C LEU A 174 43.88 -11.61 -6.51
N LEU A 175 42.83 -10.81 -6.69
CA LEU A 175 42.35 -10.36 -8.00
C LEU A 175 43.45 -9.61 -8.76
N THR A 176 44.16 -8.71 -8.08
CA THR A 176 45.25 -7.92 -8.66
C THR A 176 46.39 -8.81 -9.13
N VAL A 177 46.76 -9.84 -8.36
CA VAL A 177 47.79 -10.82 -8.74
C VAL A 177 47.34 -11.68 -9.93
N VAL A 178 46.08 -12.13 -9.93
CA VAL A 178 45.50 -12.92 -11.03
C VAL A 178 45.48 -12.10 -12.32
N ILE A 179 45.02 -10.84 -12.26
CA ILE A 179 45.02 -9.92 -13.42
C ILE A 179 46.45 -9.67 -13.90
N ALA A 180 47.40 -9.42 -13.00
CA ALA A 180 48.80 -9.22 -13.36
C ALA A 180 49.39 -10.47 -14.05
N GLN A 181 49.11 -11.68 -13.54
CA GLN A 181 49.56 -12.93 -14.17
C GLN A 181 48.89 -13.20 -15.52
N LEU A 182 47.60 -12.91 -15.66
CA LEU A 182 46.87 -13.08 -16.92
C LEU A 182 47.36 -12.08 -17.98
N SER A 183 47.64 -10.84 -17.60
CA SER A 183 48.19 -9.82 -18.52
C SER A 183 49.60 -10.21 -19.01
N TRP A 184 50.45 -10.74 -18.12
CA TRP A 184 51.78 -11.21 -18.48
C TRP A 184 51.73 -12.44 -19.40
N ARG A 185 50.82 -13.38 -19.15
CA ARG A 185 50.60 -14.55 -20.03
C ARG A 185 50.05 -14.15 -21.40
N GLY A 186 49.13 -13.18 -21.45
CA GLY A 186 48.59 -12.65 -22.71
C GLY A 186 49.65 -11.94 -23.56
N TRP A 187 50.56 -11.18 -22.93
CA TRP A 187 51.61 -10.45 -23.64
C TRP A 187 52.72 -11.35 -24.19
N VAL A 188 53.11 -12.39 -23.44
CA VAL A 188 54.10 -13.39 -23.90
C VAL A 188 53.55 -14.28 -25.04
N GLN A 189 52.24 -14.53 -25.08
CA GLN A 189 51.60 -15.21 -26.20
C GLN A 189 51.47 -14.32 -27.45
N GLY A 190 51.18 -13.02 -27.27
CA GLY A 190 51.16 -12.05 -28.37
C GLY A 190 52.53 -11.85 -29.03
N LEU A 191 53.62 -11.80 -28.24
CA LEU A 191 54.97 -11.63 -28.78
C LEU A 191 55.49 -12.87 -29.54
N ARG A 192 55.09 -14.08 -29.12
CA ARG A 192 55.44 -15.34 -29.83
C ARG A 192 54.66 -15.54 -31.13
N ALA A 193 53.46 -14.96 -31.24
CA ALA A 193 52.67 -14.98 -32.48
C ALA A 193 53.22 -14.00 -33.53
N LEU A 194 53.70 -12.84 -33.09
CA LEU A 194 54.32 -11.83 -33.98
C LEU A 194 55.65 -12.27 -34.61
N LEU A 195 56.41 -13.17 -33.95
CA LEU A 195 57.67 -13.71 -34.47
C LEU A 195 57.49 -14.89 -35.46
N ARG A 196 56.26 -15.36 -35.71
CA ARG A 196 55.99 -16.48 -36.64
C ARG A 196 55.26 -16.08 -37.94
N GLY A 197 54.99 -14.80 -38.16
CA GLY A 197 54.67 -14.30 -39.50
C GLY A 197 53.38 -14.81 -40.14
N GLU A 198 52.34 -15.14 -39.36
CA GLU A 198 51.02 -15.46 -39.93
C GLU A 198 49.99 -14.40 -39.56
N GLY A 199 49.33 -13.92 -40.62
CA GLY A 199 48.53 -12.70 -40.64
C GLY A 199 47.21 -12.75 -39.87
N LEU A 200 46.80 -11.54 -39.55
CA LEU A 200 45.50 -11.13 -39.05
C LEU A 200 44.34 -11.56 -39.99
N TRP A 201 43.33 -12.18 -39.37
CA TRP A 201 41.90 -12.31 -39.78
C TRP A 201 41.43 -13.67 -40.33
N ARG A 202 40.75 -14.42 -39.45
CA ARG A 202 39.50 -15.15 -39.72
C ARG A 202 38.81 -15.50 -38.39
N PRO A 203 37.48 -15.30 -38.23
CA PRO A 203 36.78 -15.64 -37.00
C PRO A 203 36.52 -17.15 -36.98
N SER A 204 37.30 -17.90 -36.20
CA SER A 204 37.05 -19.33 -35.97
C SER A 204 36.25 -19.53 -34.69
N ASP A 205 35.13 -20.21 -34.84
CA ASP A 205 34.37 -20.88 -33.78
C ASP A 205 35.26 -21.47 -32.68
N ARG A 206 35.01 -21.06 -31.43
CA ARG A 206 35.50 -21.79 -30.26
C ARG A 206 34.40 -22.77 -29.82
N PRO A 207 34.69 -24.07 -29.65
CA PRO A 207 33.74 -24.97 -29.00
C PRO A 207 33.61 -24.56 -27.53
N ALA A 208 32.38 -24.29 -27.11
CA ALA A 208 32.06 -24.08 -25.70
C ALA A 208 32.30 -25.39 -24.94
N VAL A 209 33.18 -25.34 -23.94
CA VAL A 209 33.47 -26.47 -23.05
C VAL A 209 32.15 -26.88 -22.35
N PRO A 210 31.67 -28.14 -22.49
CA PRO A 210 30.35 -28.56 -22.03
C PRO A 210 30.14 -28.44 -20.50
N GLU A 211 31.21 -28.50 -19.73
CA GLU A 211 31.18 -28.60 -18.26
C GLU A 211 30.90 -27.27 -17.54
N LEU A 212 31.00 -26.13 -18.23
CA LEU A 212 30.74 -24.79 -17.65
C LEU A 212 29.31 -24.28 -17.93
N ARG A 213 28.49 -25.01 -18.68
CA ARG A 213 27.10 -24.62 -18.97
C ARG A 213 26.20 -24.47 -17.73
N PRO A 214 26.31 -25.33 -16.68
CA PRO A 214 25.50 -25.16 -15.48
C PRO A 214 25.89 -23.87 -14.74
N ILE A 215 27.20 -23.64 -14.57
CA ILE A 215 27.76 -22.51 -13.81
C ILE A 215 27.49 -21.16 -14.50
N VAL A 216 27.51 -21.13 -15.84
CA VAL A 216 27.14 -19.92 -16.60
C VAL A 216 25.63 -19.67 -16.55
N GLY A 217 24.82 -20.72 -16.42
CA GLY A 217 23.39 -20.62 -16.15
C GLY A 217 23.11 -20.01 -14.78
N ASP A 218 23.76 -20.55 -13.75
CA ASP A 218 23.61 -20.11 -12.35
C ASP A 218 24.15 -18.69 -12.14
N LEU A 219 25.29 -18.34 -12.73
CA LEU A 219 25.85 -16.98 -12.66
C LEU A 219 24.93 -15.96 -13.34
N ARG A 220 24.27 -16.32 -14.45
CA ARG A 220 23.27 -15.46 -15.10
C ARG A 220 21.97 -15.38 -14.29
N ALA A 221 21.55 -16.46 -13.63
CA ALA A 221 20.40 -16.44 -12.74
C ALA A 221 20.67 -15.53 -11.53
N LEU A 222 21.86 -15.64 -10.93
CA LEU A 222 22.28 -14.87 -9.77
C LEU A 222 22.52 -13.39 -10.10
N LEU A 223 23.09 -13.07 -11.27
CA LEU A 223 23.16 -11.69 -11.78
C LEU A 223 21.77 -11.09 -12.05
N ARG A 224 20.78 -11.91 -12.45
CA ARG A 224 19.40 -11.45 -12.70
C ARG A 224 18.61 -11.27 -11.41
N ASP A 225 18.82 -12.11 -10.41
CA ASP A 225 18.25 -11.93 -9.08
C ASP A 225 18.83 -10.67 -8.43
N LEU A 226 20.13 -10.44 -8.57
CA LEU A 226 20.78 -9.19 -8.17
C LEU A 226 20.21 -7.98 -8.93
N GLU A 227 20.03 -8.03 -10.25
CA GLU A 227 19.42 -6.94 -11.02
C GLU A 227 17.95 -6.68 -10.64
N ALA A 228 17.18 -7.73 -10.32
CA ALA A 228 15.80 -7.61 -9.88
C ALA A 228 15.70 -7.02 -8.45
N GLU A 229 16.59 -7.43 -7.55
CA GLU A 229 16.72 -6.84 -6.21
C GLU A 229 17.22 -5.39 -6.24
N GLN A 230 18.12 -5.07 -7.18
CA GLN A 230 18.69 -3.73 -7.32
C GLN A 230 17.67 -2.74 -7.89
N ARG A 231 16.80 -3.17 -8.83
CA ARG A 231 15.68 -2.35 -9.31
C ARG A 231 14.57 -2.15 -8.28
N SER A 232 14.27 -3.17 -7.46
CA SER A 232 13.37 -3.05 -6.29
C SER A 232 13.85 -1.96 -5.31
N ARG A 233 15.18 -1.81 -5.16
CA ARG A 233 15.80 -0.76 -4.33
C ARG A 233 15.80 0.62 -4.99
N ASP A 234 15.94 0.71 -6.32
CA ASP A 234 15.83 1.98 -7.06
C ASP A 234 14.37 2.50 -7.10
N ASP A 235 13.39 1.58 -7.06
CA ASP A 235 11.93 1.84 -7.01
C ASP A 235 11.49 2.69 -5.81
N ASP A 236 12.21 2.59 -4.69
CA ASP A 236 11.96 3.34 -3.46
C ASP A 236 12.64 4.73 -3.47
N GLN A 237 13.52 5.01 -4.44
CA GLN A 237 14.17 6.33 -4.61
C GLN A 237 13.54 7.18 -5.73
N LEU A 238 12.70 6.58 -6.57
CA LEU A 238 12.02 7.27 -7.68
C LEU A 238 10.77 8.02 -7.19
N ALA A 239 10.73 9.33 -7.45
CA ALA A 239 9.49 10.08 -7.38
C ALA A 239 8.55 9.63 -8.51
N TRP A 240 7.44 8.99 -8.15
CA TRP A 240 6.47 8.47 -9.11
C TRP A 240 5.57 9.59 -9.63
N THR A 241 5.70 9.91 -10.91
CA THR A 241 4.91 10.92 -11.64
C THR A 241 4.38 10.33 -12.95
N PRO A 242 3.48 11.01 -13.68
CA PRO A 242 3.09 10.59 -15.03
C PRO A 242 4.27 10.36 -15.97
N GLU A 243 5.31 11.20 -15.88
CA GLU A 243 6.51 11.13 -16.70
C GLU A 243 7.35 9.89 -16.36
N THR A 244 7.53 9.61 -15.07
CA THR A 244 8.22 8.40 -14.61
C THR A 244 7.50 7.13 -15.08
N LEU A 245 6.16 7.10 -14.95
CA LEU A 245 5.35 5.97 -15.44
C LEU A 245 5.49 5.78 -16.95
N ARG A 246 5.45 6.87 -17.73
CA ARG A 246 5.71 6.84 -19.18
C ARG A 246 7.11 6.34 -19.51
N ALA A 247 8.12 6.74 -18.74
CA ALA A 247 9.49 6.31 -18.94
C ALA A 247 9.63 4.79 -18.72
N VAL A 248 9.02 4.26 -17.66
CA VAL A 248 8.96 2.82 -17.39
C VAL A 248 8.30 2.07 -18.55
N LEU A 249 7.15 2.54 -19.04
CA LEU A 249 6.48 1.91 -20.18
C LEU A 249 7.36 1.89 -21.43
N ARG A 250 8.03 3.01 -21.74
CA ARG A 250 8.93 3.09 -22.90
C ARG A 250 10.16 2.21 -22.76
N ALA A 251 10.72 2.08 -21.56
CA ALA A 251 11.95 1.34 -21.30
C ALA A 251 11.70 -0.18 -21.20
N ASP A 252 10.69 -0.58 -20.44
CA ASP A 252 10.44 -1.99 -20.13
C ASP A 252 9.44 -2.66 -21.08
N LEU A 253 8.56 -1.87 -21.71
CA LEU A 253 7.48 -2.36 -22.57
C LEU A 253 7.39 -1.62 -23.93
N PRO A 254 8.50 -1.42 -24.67
CA PRO A 254 8.50 -0.65 -25.91
C PRO A 254 7.59 -1.28 -26.97
N GLY A 255 6.66 -0.48 -27.49
CA GLY A 255 5.74 -0.88 -28.57
C GLY A 255 4.62 -1.83 -28.12
N HIS A 256 4.51 -2.16 -26.83
CA HIS A 256 3.42 -2.98 -26.32
C HIS A 256 2.19 -2.13 -26.00
N GLU A 257 1.04 -2.59 -26.49
CA GLU A 257 -0.26 -1.98 -26.24
C GLU A 257 -0.73 -2.30 -24.81
N VAL A 258 -1.16 -1.25 -24.09
CA VAL A 258 -1.78 -1.37 -22.77
C VAL A 258 -3.28 -1.11 -22.93
N MET A 259 -4.09 -2.11 -22.60
CA MET A 259 -5.53 -2.03 -22.57
C MET A 259 -6.02 -2.13 -21.13
N VAL A 260 -6.98 -1.29 -20.74
CA VAL A 260 -7.67 -1.38 -19.45
C VAL A 260 -9.09 -1.88 -19.68
N VAL A 261 -9.57 -2.80 -18.84
CA VAL A 261 -10.95 -3.28 -18.90
C VAL A 261 -11.61 -3.09 -17.55
N SER A 262 -12.69 -2.29 -17.48
CA SER A 262 -13.47 -2.10 -16.24
C SER A 262 -14.96 -1.98 -16.53
N ASN A 263 -15.80 -2.40 -15.57
CA ASN A 263 -17.24 -2.32 -15.77
C ASN A 263 -17.70 -0.86 -15.88
N ARG A 264 -17.17 0.03 -15.03
CA ARG A 264 -17.49 1.46 -15.08
C ARG A 264 -16.62 2.19 -16.10
N GLU A 265 -17.25 3.00 -16.94
CA GLU A 265 -16.55 3.94 -17.83
C GLU A 265 -16.18 5.25 -17.10
N PRO A 266 -15.14 5.98 -17.55
CA PRO A 266 -14.72 7.24 -16.94
C PRO A 266 -15.60 8.45 -17.32
N TYR A 267 -16.32 8.38 -18.45
CA TYR A 267 -17.06 9.50 -19.04
C TYR A 267 -18.42 9.02 -19.55
N ILE A 268 -19.50 9.45 -18.90
CA ILE A 268 -20.87 9.06 -19.24
C ILE A 268 -21.56 10.23 -19.95
N HIS A 269 -22.13 10.00 -21.13
CA HIS A 269 -22.92 10.98 -21.87
C HIS A 269 -24.40 10.76 -21.59
N VAL A 270 -25.03 11.78 -21.02
CA VAL A 270 -26.44 11.75 -20.63
C VAL A 270 -27.20 12.79 -21.45
N ARG A 271 -28.28 12.37 -22.10
CA ARG A 271 -29.21 13.29 -22.75
C ARG A 271 -29.92 14.17 -21.73
N ARG A 272 -29.85 15.48 -21.90
CA ARG A 272 -30.63 16.49 -21.16
C ARG A 272 -31.30 17.44 -22.15
N GLY A 273 -32.55 17.16 -22.51
CA GLY A 273 -33.24 17.88 -23.59
C GLY A 273 -32.50 17.66 -24.92
N ASP A 274 -32.20 18.75 -25.64
CA ASP A 274 -31.45 18.71 -26.91
C ASP A 274 -29.93 18.65 -26.71
N ALA A 275 -29.43 18.82 -25.48
CA ALA A 275 -28.00 18.82 -25.18
C ALA A 275 -27.52 17.46 -24.63
N ILE A 276 -26.26 17.14 -24.92
CA ILE A 276 -25.56 16.01 -24.31
C ILE A 276 -24.69 16.55 -23.18
N ALA A 277 -24.99 16.13 -21.94
CA ALA A 277 -24.21 16.49 -20.76
C ALA A 277 -23.20 15.38 -20.43
N LEU A 278 -21.98 15.78 -20.10
CA LEU A 278 -20.92 14.87 -19.66
C LEU A 278 -20.94 14.72 -18.14
N TRP A 279 -20.96 13.47 -17.66
CA TRP A 279 -20.94 13.13 -16.24
C TRP A 279 -19.73 12.25 -15.92
N ARG A 280 -19.02 12.56 -14.84
CA ARG A 280 -17.96 11.70 -14.29
C ARG A 280 -18.54 10.90 -13.12
N PRO A 281 -18.54 9.55 -13.16
CA PRO A 281 -19.14 8.76 -12.09
C PRO A 281 -18.33 8.82 -10.79
N ALA A 282 -19.00 8.77 -9.66
CA ALA A 282 -18.36 8.65 -8.34
C ALA A 282 -17.82 7.22 -8.14
N SER A 283 -16.59 6.99 -8.60
CA SER A 283 -15.95 5.67 -8.56
C SER A 283 -14.47 5.79 -8.24
N GLY A 284 -14.03 5.17 -7.13
CA GLY A 284 -12.62 5.15 -6.75
C GLY A 284 -11.73 4.46 -7.79
N LEU A 285 -12.25 3.47 -8.53
CA LEU A 285 -11.55 2.85 -9.65
C LEU A 285 -11.30 3.87 -10.77
N VAL A 286 -12.30 4.69 -11.11
CA VAL A 286 -12.14 5.72 -12.15
C VAL A 286 -11.15 6.80 -11.68
N THR A 287 -11.25 7.25 -10.42
CA THR A 287 -10.30 8.19 -9.82
C THR A 287 -8.86 7.71 -9.93
N ALA A 288 -8.62 6.40 -9.75
CA ALA A 288 -7.27 5.84 -9.84
C ALA A 288 -6.82 5.53 -11.27
N MET A 289 -7.71 5.05 -12.14
CA MET A 289 -7.34 4.61 -13.50
C MET A 289 -7.20 5.76 -14.50
N GLU A 290 -7.95 6.86 -14.33
CA GLU A 290 -7.93 8.01 -15.23
C GLU A 290 -6.52 8.62 -15.42
N PRO A 291 -5.76 8.93 -14.35
CA PRO A 291 -4.41 9.49 -14.50
C PRO A 291 -3.44 8.51 -15.17
N ILE A 292 -3.62 7.21 -14.92
CA ILE A 292 -2.82 6.15 -15.56
C ILE A 292 -3.09 6.12 -17.06
N MET A 293 -4.36 6.13 -17.47
CA MET A 293 -4.70 6.09 -18.90
C MET A 293 -4.20 7.31 -19.67
N ARG A 294 -4.28 8.51 -19.06
CA ARG A 294 -3.69 9.74 -19.61
C ARG A 294 -2.15 9.68 -19.69
N ALA A 295 -1.50 8.92 -18.81
CA ALA A 295 -0.06 8.72 -18.86
C ALA A 295 0.31 7.71 -19.96
N CYS A 296 -0.33 6.54 -19.99
CA CYS A 296 0.05 5.41 -20.83
C CYS A 296 -0.28 5.59 -22.32
N SER A 297 -1.38 6.29 -22.66
CA SER A 297 -1.97 6.33 -24.01
C SER A 297 -2.34 4.92 -24.51
N GLY A 298 -3.62 4.55 -24.41
CA GLY A 298 -4.09 3.21 -24.77
C GLY A 298 -5.61 3.15 -24.99
N THR A 299 -6.18 1.94 -24.93
CA THR A 299 -7.64 1.75 -25.04
C THR A 299 -8.20 1.35 -23.67
N TRP A 300 -9.21 2.10 -23.22
CA TRP A 300 -10.03 1.73 -22.07
C TRP A 300 -11.33 1.10 -22.57
N ILE A 301 -11.55 -0.18 -22.29
CA ILE A 301 -12.78 -0.91 -22.62
C ILE A 301 -13.71 -0.89 -21.41
N ALA A 302 -14.92 -0.36 -21.56
CA ALA A 302 -15.89 -0.27 -20.47
C ALA A 302 -17.34 -0.39 -20.93
N HIS A 303 -18.27 -0.67 -20.00
CA HIS A 303 -19.71 -0.68 -20.33
C HIS A 303 -20.18 0.75 -20.59
N GLY A 304 -20.81 0.98 -21.76
CA GLY A 304 -21.46 2.24 -22.10
C GLY A 304 -22.88 2.30 -21.54
N GLY A 305 -23.08 3.03 -20.43
CA GLY A 305 -24.35 3.03 -19.69
C GLY A 305 -25.17 4.32 -19.80
N GLY A 306 -24.62 5.37 -20.42
CA GLY A 306 -25.25 6.66 -20.61
C GLY A 306 -26.30 6.66 -21.71
N SER A 307 -27.36 7.46 -21.52
CA SER A 307 -28.47 7.54 -22.47
C SER A 307 -28.12 8.12 -23.84
N ALA A 308 -26.99 8.84 -23.94
CA ALA A 308 -26.49 9.41 -25.19
C ALA A 308 -25.14 8.81 -25.63
N ASP A 309 -24.64 7.77 -24.95
CA ASP A 309 -23.30 7.22 -25.23
C ASP A 309 -23.17 6.62 -26.61
N ARG A 310 -24.25 6.07 -27.17
CA ARG A 310 -24.29 5.51 -28.53
C ARG A 310 -24.16 6.56 -29.64
N GLU A 311 -24.41 7.82 -29.32
CA GLU A 311 -24.48 8.88 -30.32
C GLU A 311 -23.15 9.60 -30.52
N VAL A 312 -22.22 9.40 -29.59
CA VAL A 312 -20.93 10.09 -29.56
C VAL A 312 -19.76 9.17 -29.90
N VAL A 313 -20.04 7.90 -30.22
CA VAL A 313 -19.03 6.91 -30.61
C VAL A 313 -18.89 6.83 -32.13
N ASP A 314 -17.74 6.35 -32.59
CA ASP A 314 -17.51 5.99 -33.99
C ASP A 314 -18.14 4.63 -34.37
N GLU A 315 -17.90 4.19 -35.62
CA GLU A 315 -18.40 2.92 -36.15
C GLU A 315 -17.86 1.66 -35.43
N HIS A 316 -16.81 1.83 -34.62
CA HIS A 316 -16.19 0.79 -33.80
C HIS A 316 -16.55 0.96 -32.31
N ASP A 317 -17.59 1.72 -31.97
CA ASP A 317 -18.00 2.03 -30.60
C ASP A 317 -16.93 2.75 -29.76
N ARG A 318 -16.02 3.52 -30.39
CA ARG A 318 -14.94 4.24 -29.71
C ARG A 318 -15.22 5.73 -29.62
N VAL A 319 -14.73 6.36 -28.55
CA VAL A 319 -14.73 7.82 -28.36
C VAL A 319 -13.39 8.28 -27.78
N ALA A 320 -12.85 9.38 -28.30
CA ALA A 320 -11.60 9.95 -27.82
C ALA A 320 -11.85 10.75 -26.54
N VAL A 321 -11.08 10.48 -25.48
CA VAL A 321 -11.30 11.06 -24.14
C VAL A 321 -9.98 11.49 -23.48
N PRO A 322 -9.99 12.48 -22.57
CA PRO A 322 -11.12 13.35 -22.19
C PRO A 322 -11.59 14.27 -23.33
N PRO A 323 -12.88 14.65 -23.42
CA PRO A 323 -13.40 15.43 -24.56
C PRO A 323 -12.69 16.77 -24.83
N GLU A 324 -12.25 17.45 -23.78
CA GLU A 324 -11.56 18.75 -23.87
C GLU A 324 -10.14 18.63 -24.46
N ARG A 325 -9.45 17.53 -24.15
CA ARG A 325 -8.08 17.26 -24.58
C ARG A 325 -7.87 15.76 -24.70
N PRO A 326 -8.23 15.15 -25.84
CA PRO A 326 -8.15 13.71 -26.02
C PRO A 326 -6.73 13.18 -25.77
N ALA A 327 -6.63 12.17 -24.93
CA ALA A 327 -5.38 11.55 -24.50
C ALA A 327 -5.36 10.03 -24.72
N TYR A 328 -6.51 9.38 -24.76
CA TYR A 328 -6.65 7.94 -24.98
C TYR A 328 -8.04 7.60 -25.57
N GLN A 329 -8.24 6.36 -26.00
CA GLN A 329 -9.50 5.90 -26.58
C GLN A 329 -10.35 5.17 -25.53
N LEU A 330 -11.64 5.48 -25.45
CA LEU A 330 -12.63 4.71 -24.71
C LEU A 330 -13.43 3.85 -25.70
N ARG A 331 -13.35 2.52 -25.60
CA ARG A 331 -14.17 1.57 -26.32
C ARG A 331 -15.36 1.17 -25.44
N ARG A 332 -16.58 1.41 -25.92
CA ARG A 332 -17.79 1.02 -25.20
C ARG A 332 -18.25 -0.38 -25.59
N VAL A 333 -18.61 -1.15 -24.58
CA VAL A 333 -19.28 -2.44 -24.71
C VAL A 333 -20.74 -2.25 -24.34
N TRP A 334 -21.63 -2.80 -25.15
CA TRP A 334 -23.06 -2.66 -24.97
C TRP A 334 -23.67 -3.91 -24.32
N LEU A 335 -24.34 -3.70 -23.20
CA LEU A 335 -25.15 -4.74 -22.54
C LEU A 335 -26.63 -4.47 -22.80
N THR A 336 -27.40 -5.54 -22.97
CA THR A 336 -28.87 -5.44 -22.99
C THR A 336 -29.39 -5.18 -21.57
N PRO A 337 -30.63 -4.68 -21.41
CA PRO A 337 -31.23 -4.50 -20.09
C PRO A 337 -31.25 -5.80 -19.25
N GLU A 338 -31.46 -6.95 -19.90
CA GLU A 338 -31.48 -8.27 -19.25
C GLU A 338 -30.07 -8.68 -18.79
N GLU A 339 -29.05 -8.44 -19.63
CA GLU A 339 -27.65 -8.65 -19.25
C GLU A 339 -27.29 -7.75 -18.08
N GLU A 340 -27.59 -6.44 -18.14
CA GLU A 340 -27.31 -5.51 -17.04
C GLU A 340 -28.01 -5.94 -15.74
N ALA A 341 -29.28 -6.37 -15.82
CA ALA A 341 -30.04 -6.90 -14.69
C ALA A 341 -29.36 -8.12 -14.05
N GLY A 342 -29.06 -9.15 -14.84
CA GLY A 342 -28.50 -10.40 -14.32
C GLY A 342 -27.02 -10.30 -13.91
N TYR A 343 -26.17 -9.69 -14.75
CA TYR A 343 -24.74 -9.57 -14.49
C TYR A 343 -24.43 -8.52 -13.42
N TYR A 344 -24.90 -7.28 -13.61
CA TYR A 344 -24.48 -6.16 -12.76
C TYR A 344 -25.29 -6.11 -11.48
N TYR A 345 -26.62 -6.04 -11.57
CA TYR A 345 -27.45 -5.94 -10.37
C TYR A 345 -27.50 -7.27 -9.62
N GLY A 346 -27.78 -8.39 -10.30
CA GLY A 346 -27.85 -9.72 -9.72
C GLY A 346 -26.49 -10.27 -9.26
N PHE A 347 -25.77 -10.95 -10.14
CA PHE A 347 -24.60 -11.75 -9.76
C PHE A 347 -23.50 -10.93 -9.08
N ALA A 348 -23.13 -9.78 -9.65
CA ALA A 348 -22.03 -8.98 -9.14
C ALA A 348 -22.40 -8.27 -7.82
N ASN A 349 -23.56 -7.61 -7.74
CA ASN A 349 -23.89 -6.72 -6.61
C ASN A 349 -24.83 -7.33 -5.55
N GLU A 350 -25.69 -8.31 -5.88
CA GLU A 350 -26.45 -9.09 -4.89
C GLU A 350 -25.70 -10.37 -4.46
N GLY A 351 -24.84 -10.93 -5.32
CA GLY A 351 -24.06 -12.14 -5.04
C GLY A 351 -22.66 -11.84 -4.50
N LEU A 352 -21.74 -11.46 -5.40
CA LEU A 352 -20.32 -11.32 -5.08
C LEU A 352 -20.01 -10.21 -4.06
N TRP A 353 -20.63 -9.04 -4.21
CA TRP A 353 -20.38 -7.89 -3.33
C TRP A 353 -20.59 -8.22 -1.85
N PRO A 354 -21.76 -8.72 -1.40
CA PRO A 354 -21.96 -9.08 0.01
C PRO A 354 -21.05 -10.22 0.48
N VAL A 355 -20.78 -11.24 -0.35
CA VAL A 355 -19.86 -12.34 0.01
C VAL A 355 -18.46 -11.79 0.31
N CYS A 356 -17.93 -10.98 -0.60
CA CYS A 356 -16.54 -10.52 -0.51
C CYS A 356 -16.35 -9.45 0.57
N HIS A 357 -17.41 -8.72 0.92
CA HIS A 357 -17.40 -7.80 2.04
C HIS A 357 -17.75 -8.47 3.38
N ILE A 358 -18.07 -9.77 3.39
CA ILE A 358 -18.58 -10.50 4.57
C ILE A 358 -19.71 -9.68 5.23
N ALA A 359 -20.58 -9.11 4.39
CA ALA A 359 -21.58 -8.16 4.83
C ALA A 359 -22.69 -8.88 5.61
N HIS A 360 -23.36 -8.15 6.51
CA HIS A 360 -24.60 -8.61 7.17
C HIS A 360 -25.82 -8.56 6.22
N VAL A 361 -25.59 -8.82 4.93
CA VAL A 361 -26.59 -8.89 3.88
C VAL A 361 -26.41 -10.24 3.22
N ARG A 362 -27.48 -11.05 3.21
CA ARG A 362 -27.42 -12.40 2.63
C ARG A 362 -27.15 -12.30 1.12
N PRO A 363 -26.10 -12.97 0.61
CA PRO A 363 -25.84 -12.99 -0.83
C PRO A 363 -26.92 -13.80 -1.57
N ILE A 364 -27.29 -13.35 -2.76
CA ILE A 364 -28.28 -14.01 -3.61
C ILE A 364 -27.62 -14.49 -4.90
N PHE A 365 -27.84 -15.76 -5.22
CA PHE A 365 -27.28 -16.42 -6.39
C PHE A 365 -28.41 -17.08 -7.18
N ARG A 366 -28.53 -16.74 -8.46
CA ARG A 366 -29.51 -17.29 -9.39
C ARG A 366 -28.80 -17.78 -10.64
N THR A 367 -29.21 -18.92 -11.18
CA THR A 367 -28.60 -19.50 -12.40
C THR A 367 -28.70 -18.55 -13.59
N THR A 368 -29.84 -17.88 -13.73
CA THR A 368 -30.04 -16.86 -14.78
C THR A 368 -29.04 -15.71 -14.67
N ASP A 369 -28.75 -15.25 -13.45
CA ASP A 369 -27.81 -14.16 -13.22
C ASP A 369 -26.37 -14.59 -13.56
N TRP A 370 -26.02 -15.84 -13.23
CA TRP A 370 -24.75 -16.44 -13.63
C TRP A 370 -24.58 -16.53 -15.15
N GLU A 371 -25.61 -16.98 -15.87
CA GLU A 371 -25.58 -17.04 -17.33
C GLU A 371 -25.35 -15.66 -17.95
N GLN A 372 -26.01 -14.63 -17.42
CA GLN A 372 -25.75 -13.24 -17.83
C GLN A 372 -24.34 -12.78 -17.45
N TYR A 373 -23.82 -13.20 -16.28
CA TYR A 373 -22.46 -12.88 -15.87
C TYR A 373 -21.40 -13.46 -16.82
N VAL A 374 -21.58 -14.71 -17.24
CA VAL A 374 -20.74 -15.37 -18.25
C VAL A 374 -20.88 -14.67 -19.60
N ALA A 375 -22.10 -14.36 -20.05
CA ALA A 375 -22.36 -13.68 -21.33
C ALA A 375 -21.70 -12.30 -21.39
N ALA A 376 -21.83 -11.49 -20.33
CA ALA A 376 -21.17 -10.20 -20.22
C ALA A 376 -19.65 -10.34 -20.27
N ASN A 377 -19.06 -11.23 -19.46
CA ASN A 377 -17.61 -11.48 -19.48
C ASN A 377 -17.11 -11.88 -20.88
N ARG A 378 -17.87 -12.70 -21.61
CA ARG A 378 -17.53 -13.10 -22.99
C ARG A 378 -17.55 -11.93 -23.96
N LYS A 379 -18.53 -11.02 -23.87
CA LYS A 379 -18.58 -9.79 -24.70
C LYS A 379 -17.36 -8.90 -24.44
N PHE A 380 -16.98 -8.72 -23.18
CA PHE A 380 -15.79 -7.97 -22.82
C PHE A 380 -14.50 -8.65 -23.31
N ALA A 381 -14.40 -9.98 -23.21
CA ALA A 381 -13.27 -10.72 -23.75
C ALA A 381 -13.14 -10.53 -25.27
N GLN A 382 -14.27 -10.59 -26.00
CA GLN A 382 -14.31 -10.35 -27.43
C GLN A 382 -13.86 -8.92 -27.78
N ALA A 383 -14.35 -7.91 -27.06
CA ALA A 383 -13.91 -6.52 -27.26
C ALA A 383 -12.39 -6.35 -27.06
N VAL A 384 -11.79 -7.05 -26.10
CA VAL A 384 -10.31 -7.04 -25.92
C VAL A 384 -9.61 -7.64 -27.14
N VAL A 385 -10.12 -8.76 -27.67
CA VAL A 385 -9.55 -9.42 -28.85
C VAL A 385 -9.66 -8.54 -30.09
N GLU A 386 -10.79 -7.87 -30.29
CA GLU A 386 -11.03 -6.96 -31.42
C GLU A 386 -10.16 -5.69 -31.35
N GLU A 387 -9.87 -5.19 -30.15
CA GLU A 387 -9.01 -4.01 -29.95
C GLU A 387 -7.51 -4.35 -30.02
N ALA A 388 -7.13 -5.60 -29.75
CA ALA A 388 -5.73 -6.02 -29.71
C ALA A 388 -5.06 -5.89 -31.09
N LYS A 389 -4.00 -5.08 -31.16
CA LYS A 389 -3.21 -4.88 -32.39
C LYS A 389 -2.00 -5.81 -32.50
N SER A 390 -1.63 -6.49 -31.40
CA SER A 390 -0.54 -7.46 -31.35
C SER A 390 -1.02 -8.77 -30.74
N PRO A 391 -0.31 -9.90 -30.98
CA PRO A 391 -0.64 -11.18 -30.36
C PRO A 391 -0.30 -11.26 -28.86
N ASP A 392 0.44 -10.28 -28.33
CA ASP A 392 0.93 -10.23 -26.95
C ASP A 392 0.61 -8.89 -26.24
N PRO A 393 -0.65 -8.45 -26.18
CA PRO A 393 -1.00 -7.20 -25.52
C PRO A 393 -0.88 -7.31 -24.00
N ILE A 394 -0.81 -6.17 -23.33
CA ILE A 394 -0.93 -6.08 -21.87
C ILE A 394 -2.35 -5.68 -21.55
N VAL A 395 -3.06 -6.55 -20.83
CA VAL A 395 -4.45 -6.32 -20.45
C VAL A 395 -4.52 -6.14 -18.94
N LEU A 396 -4.95 -4.96 -18.51
CA LEU A 396 -5.20 -4.60 -17.13
C LEU A 396 -6.70 -4.76 -16.83
N ALA A 397 -7.12 -5.97 -16.45
CA ALA A 397 -8.50 -6.29 -16.13
C ALA A 397 -8.84 -5.89 -14.69
N GLN A 398 -9.97 -5.21 -14.49
CA GLN A 398 -10.32 -4.60 -13.21
C GLN A 398 -11.59 -5.19 -12.61
N ASP A 399 -11.41 -5.72 -11.40
CA ASP A 399 -12.42 -5.92 -10.37
C ASP A 399 -13.40 -7.10 -10.54
N TYR A 400 -14.13 -7.39 -9.47
CA TYR A 400 -15.01 -8.56 -9.27
C TYR A 400 -16.09 -8.78 -10.33
N HIS A 401 -16.36 -7.79 -11.17
CA HIS A 401 -17.27 -7.95 -12.29
C HIS A 401 -16.70 -8.88 -13.38
N PHE A 402 -15.38 -9.07 -13.41
CA PHE A 402 -14.70 -9.74 -14.52
C PHE A 402 -13.88 -10.95 -14.09
N ALA A 403 -14.32 -11.70 -13.10
CA ALA A 403 -13.57 -12.84 -12.58
C ALA A 403 -13.30 -13.91 -13.66
N LEU A 404 -14.13 -14.04 -14.69
CA LEU A 404 -13.96 -15.02 -15.78
C LEU A 404 -13.13 -14.49 -16.96
N LEU A 405 -13.02 -13.17 -17.06
CA LEU A 405 -12.40 -12.48 -18.18
C LEU A 405 -10.95 -12.92 -18.44
N PRO A 406 -10.06 -13.12 -17.43
CA PRO A 406 -8.67 -13.48 -17.70
C PRO A 406 -8.53 -14.80 -18.45
N ARG A 407 -9.27 -15.85 -18.04
CA ARG A 407 -9.25 -17.14 -18.74
C ARG A 407 -9.75 -17.01 -20.18
N MET A 408 -10.86 -16.31 -20.40
CA MET A 408 -11.44 -16.12 -21.74
C MET A 408 -10.48 -15.38 -22.69
N ILE A 409 -9.79 -14.35 -22.20
CA ILE A 409 -8.76 -13.64 -22.96
C ILE A 409 -7.56 -14.57 -23.22
N GLN A 410 -7.11 -15.30 -22.20
CA GLN A 410 -5.94 -16.18 -22.30
C GLN A 410 -6.14 -17.35 -23.28
N GLU A 411 -7.37 -17.83 -23.45
CA GLU A 411 -7.72 -18.83 -24.47
C GLU A 411 -7.66 -18.26 -25.89
N SER A 412 -8.10 -17.00 -26.06
CA SER A 412 -8.13 -16.32 -27.37
C SER A 412 -6.79 -15.71 -27.76
N LEU A 413 -6.03 -15.21 -26.78
CA LEU A 413 -4.72 -14.56 -26.91
C LEU A 413 -3.71 -15.21 -25.93
N PRO A 414 -3.17 -16.40 -26.25
CA PRO A 414 -2.33 -17.17 -25.33
C PRO A 414 -1.01 -16.50 -24.92
N ALA A 415 -0.55 -15.52 -25.69
CA ALA A 415 0.66 -14.74 -25.42
C ALA A 415 0.37 -13.38 -24.73
N ALA A 416 -0.90 -13.04 -24.49
CA ALA A 416 -1.26 -11.85 -23.73
C ALA A 416 -0.70 -11.92 -22.29
N THR A 417 -0.32 -10.76 -21.75
CA THR A 417 0.00 -10.64 -20.33
C THR A 417 -1.16 -9.97 -19.65
N ILE A 418 -1.84 -10.74 -18.81
CA ILE A 418 -3.08 -10.32 -18.17
C ILE A 418 -2.75 -10.03 -16.70
N VAL A 419 -2.87 -8.76 -16.33
CA VAL A 419 -2.81 -8.30 -14.95
C VAL A 419 -4.25 -8.06 -14.51
N PHE A 420 -4.75 -8.94 -13.65
CA PHE A 420 -6.06 -8.75 -13.04
C PHE A 420 -5.88 -8.11 -11.67
N PHE A 421 -6.67 -7.08 -11.36
CA PHE A 421 -6.65 -6.45 -10.04
C PHE A 421 -8.02 -6.52 -9.37
N TRP A 422 -8.08 -7.08 -8.16
CA TRP A 422 -9.29 -7.22 -7.35
C TRP A 422 -9.39 -6.07 -6.33
N HIS A 423 -10.35 -5.14 -6.52
CA HIS A 423 -10.42 -3.87 -5.77
C HIS A 423 -11.23 -3.98 -4.48
N ILE A 424 -12.16 -4.92 -4.41
CA ILE A 424 -12.89 -5.18 -3.16
C ILE A 424 -12.06 -6.09 -2.25
N PRO A 425 -12.44 -6.28 -0.98
CA PRO A 425 -11.78 -7.27 -0.15
C PRO A 425 -11.89 -8.69 -0.72
N TRP A 426 -10.91 -9.54 -0.42
CA TRP A 426 -11.05 -10.98 -0.67
C TRP A 426 -11.44 -11.68 0.64
N PRO A 427 -12.57 -12.42 0.67
CA PRO A 427 -13.08 -13.05 1.88
C PRO A 427 -12.21 -14.25 2.29
N ASN A 428 -12.43 -14.78 3.49
CA ASN A 428 -11.81 -16.07 3.86
C ASN A 428 -12.42 -17.22 3.03
N PRO A 429 -11.76 -18.40 2.96
CA PRO A 429 -12.22 -19.51 2.15
C PRO A 429 -13.65 -19.98 2.48
N GLU A 430 -14.03 -19.96 3.77
CA GLU A 430 -15.35 -20.38 4.23
C GLU A 430 -16.47 -19.47 3.71
N ALA A 431 -16.28 -18.15 3.78
CA ALA A 431 -17.24 -17.20 3.24
C ALA A 431 -17.29 -17.25 1.71
N PHE A 432 -16.14 -17.42 1.04
CA PHE A 432 -16.12 -17.57 -0.41
C PHE A 432 -16.87 -18.83 -0.89
N ALA A 433 -16.82 -19.92 -0.12
CA ALA A 433 -17.47 -21.18 -0.44
C ALA A 433 -19.01 -21.10 -0.55
N ILE A 434 -19.62 -20.02 -0.05
CA ILE A 434 -21.06 -19.72 -0.22
C ILE A 434 -21.44 -19.58 -1.71
N CYS A 435 -20.52 -19.09 -2.55
CA CYS A 435 -20.77 -18.93 -3.99
C CYS A 435 -20.86 -20.32 -4.68
N PRO A 436 -21.97 -20.63 -5.40
CA PRO A 436 -22.12 -21.90 -6.09
C PRO A 436 -21.08 -22.13 -7.20
N TRP A 437 -20.72 -21.07 -7.93
CA TRP A 437 -19.76 -21.11 -9.06
C TRP A 437 -18.33 -20.73 -8.66
N ARG A 438 -17.96 -21.04 -7.42
CA ARG A 438 -16.65 -20.66 -6.83
C ARG A 438 -15.47 -21.21 -7.64
N GLU A 439 -15.58 -22.42 -8.18
CA GLU A 439 -14.48 -23.05 -8.94
C GLU A 439 -14.27 -22.37 -10.28
N GLU A 440 -15.35 -22.03 -10.99
CA GLU A 440 -15.31 -21.32 -12.26
C GLU A 440 -14.75 -19.91 -12.11
N LEU A 441 -15.12 -19.21 -11.02
CA LEU A 441 -14.55 -17.90 -10.70
C LEU A 441 -13.04 -17.98 -10.43
N LEU A 442 -12.59 -18.99 -9.68
CA LEU A 442 -11.16 -19.19 -9.42
C LEU A 442 -10.40 -19.59 -10.68
N ASP A 443 -10.94 -20.49 -11.51
CA ASP A 443 -10.35 -20.83 -12.83
C ASP A 443 -10.21 -19.60 -13.72
N GLY A 444 -11.27 -18.77 -13.75
CA GLY A 444 -11.29 -17.48 -14.42
C GLY A 444 -10.13 -16.58 -13.98
N LEU A 445 -9.99 -16.35 -12.67
CA LEU A 445 -8.96 -15.49 -12.08
C LEU A 445 -7.54 -16.05 -12.31
N LEU A 446 -7.38 -17.38 -12.25
CA LEU A 446 -6.13 -18.09 -12.55
C LEU A 446 -5.81 -18.16 -14.07
N GLY A 447 -6.62 -17.51 -14.92
CA GLY A 447 -6.21 -17.14 -16.28
C GLY A 447 -5.22 -15.97 -16.32
N SER A 448 -5.03 -15.27 -15.20
CA SER A 448 -4.14 -14.11 -15.12
C SER A 448 -2.66 -14.50 -15.06
N SER A 449 -1.80 -13.66 -15.62
CA SER A 449 -0.34 -13.72 -15.38
C SER A 449 -0.02 -13.19 -13.97
N ILE A 450 -0.64 -12.07 -13.60
CA ILE A 450 -0.54 -11.45 -12.28
C ILE A 450 -1.94 -11.22 -11.75
N LEU A 451 -2.19 -11.64 -10.51
CA LEU A 451 -3.39 -11.34 -9.75
C LEU A 451 -3.04 -10.42 -8.57
N GLY A 452 -3.54 -9.19 -8.63
CA GLY A 452 -3.26 -8.13 -7.68
C GLY A 452 -4.36 -7.94 -6.64
N PHE A 453 -3.97 -7.68 -5.40
CA PHE A 453 -4.87 -7.28 -4.31
C PHE A 453 -4.32 -6.08 -3.54
N HIS A 454 -5.18 -5.34 -2.83
CA HIS A 454 -4.74 -4.20 -2.02
C HIS A 454 -3.82 -4.57 -0.85
N THR A 455 -4.07 -5.71 -0.19
CA THR A 455 -3.43 -6.05 1.08
C THR A 455 -2.84 -7.45 1.04
N GLN A 456 -1.81 -7.68 1.86
CA GLN A 456 -1.20 -9.01 1.99
C GLN A 456 -2.22 -10.02 2.56
N PHE A 457 -3.10 -9.57 3.45
CA PHE A 457 -4.16 -10.39 4.00
C PHE A 457 -5.09 -10.95 2.91
N HIS A 458 -5.48 -10.12 1.93
CA HIS A 458 -6.28 -10.59 0.79
C HIS A 458 -5.50 -11.58 -0.11
N CYS A 459 -4.20 -11.36 -0.30
CA CYS A 459 -3.34 -12.30 -1.04
C CYS A 459 -3.31 -13.67 -0.35
N ASN A 460 -3.09 -13.69 0.97
CA ASN A 460 -3.06 -14.91 1.76
C ASN A 460 -4.41 -15.65 1.68
N ASN A 461 -5.53 -14.94 1.90
CA ASN A 461 -6.85 -15.54 1.82
C ASN A 461 -7.15 -16.11 0.44
N PHE A 462 -6.75 -15.44 -0.65
CA PHE A 462 -6.93 -15.96 -2.01
C PHE A 462 -6.15 -17.26 -2.21
N VAL A 463 -4.88 -17.27 -1.80
CA VAL A 463 -4.04 -18.46 -1.89
C VAL A 463 -4.62 -19.62 -1.07
N ASP A 464 -5.08 -19.36 0.16
CA ASP A 464 -5.76 -20.37 0.99
C ASP A 464 -7.09 -20.83 0.38
N THR A 465 -7.80 -19.95 -0.34
CA THR A 465 -9.05 -20.28 -1.02
C THR A 465 -8.79 -21.24 -2.18
N VAL A 466 -7.77 -20.97 -2.99
CA VAL A 466 -7.36 -21.84 -4.11
C VAL A 466 -6.87 -23.19 -3.60
N ASP A 467 -5.99 -23.21 -2.60
CA ASP A 467 -5.42 -24.43 -1.99
C ASP A 467 -6.50 -25.39 -1.46
N ARG A 468 -7.63 -24.85 -1.00
CA ARG A 468 -8.75 -25.64 -0.46
C ARG A 468 -9.77 -26.09 -1.50
N LEU A 469 -9.98 -25.30 -2.55
CA LEU A 469 -11.10 -25.51 -3.48
C LEU A 469 -10.69 -26.07 -4.84
N LEU A 470 -9.42 -25.94 -5.23
CA LEU A 470 -8.93 -26.40 -6.53
C LEU A 470 -7.72 -27.32 -6.36
N GLU A 471 -7.59 -28.30 -7.26
CA GLU A 471 -6.37 -29.09 -7.43
C GLU A 471 -5.28 -28.27 -8.13
N ALA A 472 -4.80 -27.22 -7.48
CA ALA A 472 -3.73 -26.34 -7.96
C ALA A 472 -2.45 -26.51 -7.14
N ARG A 473 -1.29 -26.35 -7.78
CA ARG A 473 -0.02 -26.33 -7.06
C ARG A 473 0.26 -24.91 -6.57
N VAL A 474 0.14 -24.72 -5.27
CA VAL A 474 0.43 -23.44 -4.60
C VAL A 474 1.86 -23.41 -4.07
N ASP A 475 2.60 -22.36 -4.42
CA ASP A 475 3.87 -22.00 -3.80
C ASP A 475 3.65 -20.78 -2.90
N ARG A 476 3.67 -21.01 -1.59
CA ARG A 476 3.42 -19.98 -0.56
C ARG A 476 4.63 -19.07 -0.32
N GLU A 477 5.84 -19.51 -0.69
CA GLU A 477 7.04 -18.69 -0.53
C GLU A 477 7.09 -17.62 -1.62
N MET A 478 6.85 -18.04 -2.86
CA MET A 478 6.87 -17.14 -4.02
C MET A 478 5.52 -16.45 -4.28
N PHE A 479 4.46 -16.83 -3.56
CA PHE A 479 3.07 -16.45 -3.83
C PHE A 479 2.69 -16.70 -5.29
N THR A 480 2.90 -17.92 -5.76
CA THR A 480 2.52 -18.33 -7.11
C THR A 480 1.61 -19.54 -7.10
N VAL A 481 0.68 -19.57 -8.04
CA VAL A 481 -0.26 -20.68 -8.23
C VAL A 481 -0.05 -21.23 -9.63
N SER A 482 0.25 -22.52 -9.72
CA SER A 482 0.31 -23.25 -11.00
C SER A 482 -0.97 -24.08 -11.17
N TYR A 483 -1.78 -23.71 -12.16
CA TYR A 483 -3.04 -24.38 -12.49
C TYR A 483 -3.16 -24.53 -14.02
N ARG A 484 -3.52 -25.72 -14.51
CA ARG A 484 -3.60 -26.06 -15.95
C ARG A 484 -2.34 -25.66 -16.75
N SER A 485 -1.15 -25.94 -16.20
CA SER A 485 0.16 -25.61 -16.79
C SER A 485 0.40 -24.11 -17.00
N LYS A 486 -0.34 -23.26 -16.29
CA LYS A 486 -0.17 -21.80 -16.27
C LYS A 486 0.16 -21.34 -14.86
N LEU A 487 1.12 -20.44 -14.78
CA LEU A 487 1.59 -19.85 -13.53
C LEU A 487 0.97 -18.46 -13.38
N THR A 488 0.31 -18.23 -12.25
CA THR A 488 -0.22 -16.93 -11.84
C THR A 488 0.53 -16.47 -10.61
N ALA A 489 1.13 -15.27 -10.62
CA ALA A 489 1.66 -14.67 -9.40
C ALA A 489 0.57 -13.88 -8.68
N VAL A 490 0.49 -14.06 -7.36
CA VAL A 490 -0.41 -13.33 -6.48
C VAL A 490 0.40 -12.26 -5.77
N LYS A 491 0.00 -10.99 -5.91
CA LYS A 491 0.82 -9.86 -5.48
C LYS A 491 -0.01 -8.78 -4.78
N ARG A 492 0.60 -8.10 -3.82
CA ARG A 492 0.02 -6.96 -3.11
C ARG A 492 0.38 -5.66 -3.82
N TYR A 493 -0.62 -4.92 -4.29
CA TYR A 493 -0.47 -3.53 -4.74
C TYR A 493 -1.55 -2.65 -4.08
N PRO A 494 -1.22 -1.89 -3.03
CA PRO A 494 -2.17 -0.97 -2.42
C PRO A 494 -2.45 0.18 -3.39
N ILE A 495 -3.71 0.32 -3.81
CA ILE A 495 -4.10 1.41 -4.72
C ILE A 495 -4.06 2.75 -3.98
N SER A 496 -3.82 3.82 -4.71
CA SER A 496 -3.77 5.15 -4.15
C SER A 496 -4.35 6.16 -5.14
N ILE A 497 -4.22 7.44 -4.81
CA ILE A 497 -4.71 8.56 -5.62
C ILE A 497 -3.57 9.24 -6.37
N GLU A 498 -3.94 10.10 -7.31
CA GLU A 498 -3.02 11.02 -7.95
C GLU A 498 -2.36 11.94 -6.92
N TRP A 499 -1.04 12.13 -7.04
CA TRP A 499 -0.30 13.07 -6.24
C TRP A 499 0.68 13.90 -7.09
N PRO A 500 0.74 15.23 -6.90
CA PRO A 500 -0.18 16.04 -6.10
C PRO A 500 -1.60 16.05 -6.69
N PRO A 501 -2.65 16.41 -5.93
CA PRO A 501 -3.99 16.57 -6.49
C PRO A 501 -3.99 17.54 -7.67
N SER A 502 -4.83 17.28 -8.67
CA SER A 502 -4.97 18.15 -9.83
C SER A 502 -5.32 19.58 -9.42
N THR A 503 -4.73 20.56 -10.13
CA THR A 503 -4.81 21.98 -9.77
C THR A 503 -6.24 22.51 -9.75
N ASP A 504 -7.13 21.98 -10.59
CA ASP A 504 -8.55 22.35 -10.63
C ASP A 504 -9.30 21.98 -9.34
N LEU A 505 -8.88 20.91 -8.64
CA LEU A 505 -9.48 20.48 -7.37
C LEU A 505 -9.08 21.36 -6.18
N VAL A 506 -7.93 22.03 -6.28
CA VAL A 506 -7.34 22.84 -5.19
C VAL A 506 -7.20 24.33 -5.56
N THR A 507 -7.78 24.77 -6.68
CA THR A 507 -7.73 26.17 -7.13
C THR A 507 -8.29 27.13 -6.08
N LYS A 508 -9.32 26.70 -5.35
CA LYS A 508 -9.95 27.50 -4.30
C LYS A 508 -9.15 27.43 -2.99
N ARG A 509 -8.80 28.62 -2.46
CA ARG A 509 -8.11 28.74 -1.16
C ARG A 509 -8.95 28.14 -0.05
N ILE A 510 -8.30 27.48 0.90
CA ILE A 510 -8.95 26.72 1.97
C ILE A 510 -9.85 27.61 2.85
N GLU A 511 -9.45 28.86 3.09
CA GLU A 511 -10.24 29.84 3.84
C GLU A 511 -11.56 30.16 3.14
N GLN A 512 -11.54 30.24 1.81
CA GLN A 512 -12.76 30.46 1.03
C GLN A 512 -13.65 29.22 1.05
N CYS A 513 -13.08 28.01 0.95
CA CYS A 513 -13.86 26.78 1.11
C CYS A 513 -14.57 26.73 2.47
N ARG A 514 -13.87 27.09 3.55
CA ARG A 514 -14.41 27.16 4.92
C ARG A 514 -15.59 28.11 5.04
N VAL A 515 -15.48 29.31 4.44
CA VAL A 515 -16.56 30.32 4.42
C VAL A 515 -17.74 29.84 3.60
N ASP A 516 -17.50 29.36 2.39
CA ASP A 516 -18.57 29.07 1.43
C ASP A 516 -19.38 27.84 1.84
N VAL A 517 -18.75 26.81 2.39
CA VAL A 517 -19.47 25.64 2.92
C VAL A 517 -20.31 26.01 4.13
N ARG A 518 -19.79 26.82 5.05
CA ARG A 518 -20.56 27.32 6.20
C ARG A 518 -21.75 28.17 5.75
N HIS A 519 -21.52 29.13 4.86
CA HIS A 519 -22.58 29.97 4.30
C HIS A 519 -23.66 29.15 3.58
N ARG A 520 -23.26 28.18 2.75
CA ARG A 520 -24.17 27.28 2.01
C ARG A 520 -25.12 26.51 2.93
N HIS A 521 -24.66 26.15 4.13
CA HIS A 521 -25.44 25.41 5.12
C HIS A 521 -25.97 26.30 6.26
N GLY A 522 -25.87 27.63 6.14
CA GLY A 522 -26.37 28.57 7.15
C GLY A 522 -25.66 28.46 8.51
N LEU A 523 -24.39 28.04 8.52
CA LEU A 523 -23.59 27.82 9.73
C LEU A 523 -22.74 29.06 10.07
N PRO A 524 -22.52 29.38 11.35
CA PRO A 524 -21.70 30.51 11.76
C PRO A 524 -20.20 30.27 11.49
N PRO A 525 -19.38 31.34 11.42
CA PRO A 525 -17.96 31.23 11.07
C PRO A 525 -17.14 30.25 11.94
N ASP A 526 -17.44 30.18 13.24
CA ASP A 526 -16.74 29.33 14.21
C ASP A 526 -17.39 27.95 14.41
N HIS A 527 -18.39 27.59 13.60
CA HIS A 527 -19.07 26.29 13.67
C HIS A 527 -18.13 25.16 13.22
N ALA A 528 -18.08 24.08 13.97
CA ALA A 528 -17.28 22.91 13.63
C ALA A 528 -18.04 22.01 12.64
N ILE A 529 -17.34 21.55 11.60
CA ILE A 529 -17.88 20.70 10.54
C ILE A 529 -17.12 19.37 10.53
N GLY A 530 -17.85 18.27 10.65
CA GLY A 530 -17.38 16.94 10.30
C GLY A 530 -17.88 16.56 8.91
N VAL A 531 -17.10 15.78 8.16
CA VAL A 531 -17.53 15.29 6.84
C VAL A 531 -17.39 13.77 6.72
N GLY A 532 -18.41 13.15 6.14
CA GLY A 532 -18.37 11.78 5.63
C GLY A 532 -18.76 11.79 4.15
N VAL A 533 -17.98 11.12 3.30
CA VAL A 533 -18.25 11.04 1.85
C VAL A 533 -18.24 9.58 1.45
N ASP A 534 -19.39 9.06 1.02
CA ASP A 534 -19.51 7.67 0.64
C ASP A 534 -20.54 7.48 -0.47
N ARG A 535 -20.46 6.33 -1.14
CA ARG A 535 -21.64 5.79 -1.82
C ARG A 535 -22.64 5.34 -0.74
N LEU A 536 -23.93 5.46 -1.02
CA LEU A 536 -24.98 4.99 -0.13
C LEU A 536 -25.04 3.45 -0.16
N ASP A 537 -24.09 2.82 0.50
CA ASP A 537 -23.76 1.39 0.44
C ASP A 537 -23.61 0.87 1.86
N TYR A 538 -24.23 -0.28 2.15
CA TYR A 538 -24.28 -0.84 3.50
C TYR A 538 -22.91 -1.23 4.07
N THR A 539 -21.86 -1.31 3.23
CA THR A 539 -20.50 -1.57 3.70
C THR A 539 -19.81 -0.33 4.29
N LYS A 540 -20.38 0.87 4.11
CA LYS A 540 -19.72 2.15 4.44
C LYS A 540 -19.91 2.61 5.88
N GLY A 541 -20.72 1.88 6.65
CA GLY A 541 -20.92 2.13 8.07
C GLY A 541 -21.49 3.51 8.37
N ILE A 542 -22.41 4.00 7.52
CA ILE A 542 -23.04 5.33 7.67
C ILE A 542 -23.96 5.32 8.90
N GLU A 543 -24.71 4.25 9.14
CA GLU A 543 -25.60 4.13 10.32
C GLU A 543 -24.78 4.21 11.62
N GLU A 544 -23.66 3.50 11.69
CA GLU A 544 -22.72 3.50 12.82
C GLU A 544 -22.12 4.89 13.05
N ARG A 545 -21.80 5.60 11.96
CA ARG A 545 -21.30 6.97 12.00
C ARG A 545 -22.31 7.94 12.60
N LEU A 546 -23.55 7.88 12.13
CA LEU A 546 -24.60 8.77 12.63
C LEU A 546 -24.92 8.48 14.11
N ARG A 547 -24.85 7.21 14.54
CA ARG A 547 -24.95 6.84 15.97
C ARG A 547 -23.81 7.42 16.80
N ALA A 548 -22.58 7.41 16.30
CA ALA A 548 -21.44 8.03 17.00
C ALA A 548 -21.60 9.56 17.12
N VAL A 549 -22.16 10.22 16.10
CA VAL A 549 -22.49 11.66 16.16
C VAL A 549 -23.61 11.93 17.18
N GLU A 550 -24.67 11.13 17.19
CA GLU A 550 -25.73 11.22 18.21
C GLU A 550 -25.15 11.05 19.61
N ARG A 551 -24.31 10.03 19.81
CA ARG A 551 -23.67 9.72 21.09
C ARG A 551 -22.71 10.81 21.57
N LEU A 552 -21.96 11.45 20.66
CA LEU A 552 -21.15 12.62 20.97
C LEU A 552 -21.99 13.75 21.58
N LEU A 553 -23.13 14.05 20.96
CA LEU A 553 -24.00 15.15 21.38
C LEU A 553 -24.72 14.85 22.70
N GLU A 554 -24.98 13.58 23.00
CA GLU A 554 -25.47 13.15 24.32
C GLU A 554 -24.43 13.36 25.41
N LEU A 555 -23.19 12.93 25.17
CA LEU A 555 -22.13 12.96 26.18
C LEU A 555 -21.51 14.34 26.36
N ARG A 556 -21.53 15.16 25.30
CA ARG A 556 -20.90 16.48 25.24
C ARG A 556 -21.89 17.54 24.74
N PRO A 557 -22.84 17.97 25.60
CA PRO A 557 -23.87 18.94 25.24
C PRO A 557 -23.33 20.28 24.72
N GLU A 558 -22.08 20.64 25.03
CA GLU A 558 -21.43 21.86 24.52
C GLU A 558 -21.24 21.87 23.00
N TRP A 559 -21.36 20.72 22.32
CA TRP A 559 -21.30 20.63 20.86
C TRP A 559 -22.67 20.75 20.20
N VAL A 560 -23.76 20.68 20.97
CA VAL A 560 -25.13 20.89 20.45
C VAL A 560 -25.25 22.31 19.92
N GLY A 561 -25.60 22.45 18.64
CA GLY A 561 -25.68 23.74 17.95
C GLY A 561 -24.33 24.38 17.59
N ARG A 562 -23.20 23.72 17.90
CA ARG A 562 -21.83 24.18 17.56
C ARG A 562 -21.05 23.23 16.64
N PHE A 563 -21.59 22.03 16.43
CA PHE A 563 -21.05 21.03 15.52
C PHE A 563 -22.15 20.50 14.58
N THR A 564 -21.82 20.36 13.31
CA THR A 564 -22.67 19.70 12.31
C THR A 564 -21.85 18.68 11.53
N PHE A 565 -22.38 17.46 11.42
CA PHE A 565 -21.83 16.41 10.58
C PHE A 565 -22.51 16.41 9.21
N ILE A 566 -21.74 16.70 8.16
CA ILE A 566 -22.20 16.70 6.77
C ILE A 566 -21.89 15.32 6.16
N GLN A 567 -22.95 14.55 5.90
CA GLN A 567 -22.85 13.27 5.20
C GLN A 567 -23.22 13.46 3.73
N ILE A 568 -22.25 13.34 2.85
CA ILE A 568 -22.47 13.26 1.40
C ILE A 568 -22.60 11.78 1.03
N ALA A 569 -23.76 11.40 0.50
CA ALA A 569 -24.08 10.02 0.17
C ALA A 569 -24.53 9.92 -1.30
N ALA A 570 -23.64 9.50 -2.19
CA ALA A 570 -23.97 9.34 -3.59
C ALA A 570 -24.92 8.14 -3.78
N PRO A 571 -26.13 8.33 -4.38
CA PRO A 571 -27.03 7.22 -4.67
C PRO A 571 -26.35 6.17 -5.55
N THR A 572 -26.57 4.89 -5.25
CA THR A 572 -25.96 3.78 -5.98
C THR A 572 -26.90 2.59 -6.03
N ARG A 573 -26.87 1.82 -7.12
CA ARG A 573 -27.56 0.52 -7.24
C ARG A 573 -29.04 0.56 -6.83
N GLY A 574 -29.74 1.66 -7.12
CA GLY A 574 -31.11 1.91 -6.65
C GLY A 574 -32.19 0.95 -7.16
N ARG A 575 -31.87 -0.03 -8.03
CA ARG A 575 -32.77 -1.12 -8.42
C ARG A 575 -32.77 -2.29 -7.42
N ILE A 576 -31.78 -2.36 -6.54
CA ILE A 576 -31.61 -3.44 -5.57
C ILE A 576 -32.36 -3.09 -4.27
N GLU A 577 -33.27 -3.95 -3.85
CA GLU A 577 -34.15 -3.73 -2.69
C GLU A 577 -33.38 -3.43 -1.40
N GLN A 578 -32.28 -4.13 -1.15
CA GLN A 578 -31.45 -3.94 0.04
C GLN A 578 -30.82 -2.55 0.09
N TYR A 579 -30.48 -1.94 -1.06
CA TYR A 579 -29.97 -0.57 -1.13
C TYR A 579 -31.08 0.46 -0.89
N GLN A 580 -32.28 0.24 -1.44
CA GLN A 580 -33.44 1.10 -1.18
C GLN A 580 -33.84 1.07 0.32
N ALA A 581 -33.84 -0.12 0.92
CA ALA A 581 -34.10 -0.30 2.34
C ALA A 581 -33.02 0.38 3.20
N TYR A 582 -31.74 0.26 2.82
CA TYR A 582 -30.64 0.94 3.49
C TYR A 582 -30.77 2.47 3.40
N GLU A 583 -31.07 3.00 2.22
CA GLU A 583 -31.34 4.44 2.02
C GLU A 583 -32.43 4.94 2.98
N THR A 584 -33.54 4.22 3.02
CA THR A 584 -34.68 4.56 3.87
C THR A 584 -34.28 4.62 5.34
N ARG A 585 -33.50 3.63 5.82
CA ARG A 585 -33.01 3.61 7.20
C ARG A 585 -32.05 4.77 7.51
N VAL A 586 -31.10 5.07 6.62
CA VAL A 586 -30.15 6.18 6.80
C VAL A 586 -30.90 7.52 6.86
N ARG A 587 -31.86 7.75 5.96
CA ARG A 587 -32.70 8.96 5.96
C ARG A 587 -33.52 9.08 7.24
N ALA A 588 -34.19 8.01 7.65
CA ALA A 588 -34.98 7.98 8.88
C ALA A 588 -34.11 8.22 10.13
N MET A 589 -32.90 7.65 10.17
CA MET A 589 -31.96 7.85 11.27
C MET A 589 -31.49 9.31 11.36
N ALA A 590 -31.10 9.92 10.25
CA ALA A 590 -30.70 11.33 10.21
C ALA A 590 -31.85 12.25 10.65
N ALA A 591 -33.08 12.00 10.17
CA ALA A 591 -34.27 12.75 10.56
C ALA A 591 -34.57 12.62 12.06
N ARG A 592 -34.57 11.40 12.60
CA ARG A 592 -34.76 11.13 14.04
C ARG A 592 -33.74 11.86 14.91
N ILE A 593 -32.46 11.84 14.53
CA ILE A 593 -31.41 12.51 15.29
C ILE A 593 -31.61 14.03 15.23
N ASN A 594 -31.90 14.59 14.05
CA ASN A 594 -32.17 16.02 13.92
C ASN A 594 -33.40 16.45 14.74
N GLU A 595 -34.48 15.65 14.75
CA GLU A 595 -35.68 15.91 15.56
C GLU A 595 -35.36 15.92 17.06
N ARG A 596 -34.56 14.95 17.52
CA ARG A 596 -34.11 14.86 18.92
C ARG A 596 -33.36 16.11 19.39
N PHE A 597 -32.62 16.76 18.50
CA PHE A 597 -31.86 17.99 18.79
C PHE A 597 -32.47 19.24 18.13
N ALA A 598 -33.77 19.24 17.82
CA ALA A 598 -34.44 20.34 17.10
C ALA A 598 -34.40 21.71 17.82
N GLY A 599 -34.15 21.72 19.13
CA GLY A 599 -33.96 22.96 19.90
C GLY A 599 -32.62 23.66 19.68
N ALA A 600 -31.68 23.03 18.95
CA ALA A 600 -30.39 23.62 18.62
C ALA A 600 -30.50 24.66 17.49
N ALA A 601 -29.61 25.64 17.49
CA ALA A 601 -29.58 26.68 16.44
C ALA A 601 -29.32 26.12 15.02
N HIS A 602 -28.60 25.01 14.93
CA HIS A 602 -28.25 24.34 13.68
C HIS A 602 -28.42 22.82 13.81
N PRO A 603 -28.84 22.12 12.74
CA PRO A 603 -29.05 20.67 12.79
C PRO A 603 -27.71 19.93 12.98
N PRO A 604 -27.70 18.85 13.79
CA PRO A 604 -26.48 18.06 13.98
C PRO A 604 -26.07 17.27 12.75
N ILE A 605 -27.01 16.89 11.88
CA ILE A 605 -26.72 16.12 10.66
C ILE A 605 -27.28 16.83 9.43
N VAL A 606 -26.42 17.05 8.43
CA VAL A 606 -26.82 17.45 7.08
C VAL A 606 -26.56 16.26 6.15
N LEU A 607 -27.62 15.59 5.72
CA LEU A 607 -27.55 14.43 4.82
C LEU A 607 -27.82 14.87 3.37
N LEU A 608 -26.80 14.82 2.53
CA LEU A 608 -26.85 15.18 1.11
C LEU A 608 -26.86 13.91 0.26
N VAL A 609 -28.05 13.44 -0.13
CA VAL A 609 -28.22 12.22 -0.94
C VAL A 609 -28.26 12.57 -2.42
N GLU A 610 -27.12 12.98 -2.96
CA GLU A 610 -26.97 13.37 -4.36
C GLU A 610 -25.53 13.19 -4.85
N HIS A 611 -25.37 13.12 -6.17
CA HIS A 611 -24.05 13.03 -6.77
C HIS A 611 -23.37 14.39 -6.80
N HIS A 612 -22.18 14.48 -6.21
CA HIS A 612 -21.33 15.66 -6.22
C HIS A 612 -20.12 15.45 -7.13
N GLN A 613 -19.78 16.47 -7.92
CA GLN A 613 -18.54 16.47 -8.71
C GLN A 613 -17.31 16.57 -7.80
N PRO A 614 -16.13 16.08 -8.24
CA PRO A 614 -14.91 16.06 -7.42
C PRO A 614 -14.52 17.42 -6.82
N GLN A 615 -14.72 18.52 -7.56
CA GLN A 615 -14.42 19.88 -7.08
C GLN A 615 -15.25 20.25 -5.85
N ALA A 616 -16.54 19.89 -5.84
CA ALA A 616 -17.42 20.14 -4.70
C ALA A 616 -17.01 19.30 -3.49
N ILE A 617 -16.64 18.03 -3.70
CA ILE A 617 -16.16 17.14 -2.64
C ILE A 617 -14.86 17.68 -2.00
N TYR A 618 -13.89 18.12 -2.81
CA TYR A 618 -12.66 18.74 -2.30
C TYR A 618 -12.92 20.03 -1.53
N GLU A 619 -13.91 20.83 -1.92
CA GLU A 619 -14.34 21.99 -1.15
C GLU A 619 -14.79 21.59 0.26
N TYR A 620 -15.59 20.53 0.40
CA TYR A 620 -16.02 20.01 1.70
C TYR A 620 -14.84 19.46 2.53
N TYR A 621 -13.92 18.69 1.92
CA TYR A 621 -12.73 18.20 2.61
C TYR A 621 -11.86 19.35 3.17
N ARG A 622 -11.72 20.43 2.40
CA ARG A 622 -10.94 21.62 2.77
C ARG A 622 -11.66 22.47 3.84
N ALA A 623 -12.99 22.45 3.85
CA ALA A 623 -13.79 23.21 4.81
C ALA A 623 -13.91 22.56 6.20
N ALA A 624 -13.90 21.22 6.26
CA ALA A 624 -14.19 20.45 7.47
C ALA A 624 -13.04 20.45 8.50
N GLU A 625 -13.35 20.32 9.78
CA GLU A 625 -12.38 20.11 10.86
C GLU A 625 -11.97 18.63 10.98
N LEU A 626 -12.86 17.70 10.61
CA LEU A 626 -12.58 16.26 10.62
C LEU A 626 -13.25 15.55 9.45
N CYS A 627 -12.66 14.43 9.02
CA CYS A 627 -13.27 13.48 8.10
C CYS A 627 -13.38 12.12 8.79
N MET A 628 -14.55 11.50 8.66
CA MET A 628 -14.85 10.23 9.29
C MET A 628 -15.18 9.15 8.25
N VAL A 629 -14.32 8.14 8.19
CA VAL A 629 -14.41 7.01 7.26
C VAL A 629 -14.59 5.72 8.07
N THR A 630 -15.83 5.30 8.24
CA THR A 630 -16.23 4.21 9.16
C THR A 630 -16.68 2.93 8.44
N SER A 631 -16.09 2.64 7.28
CA SER A 631 -16.50 1.44 6.51
C SER A 631 -16.35 0.17 7.35
N LEU A 632 -17.38 -0.67 7.33
CA LEU A 632 -17.43 -1.95 8.05
C LEU A 632 -16.48 -2.98 7.41
N HIS A 633 -16.30 -2.88 6.09
CA HIS A 633 -15.30 -3.62 5.34
C HIS A 633 -15.02 -2.86 4.04
N ASP A 634 -13.76 -2.57 3.73
CA ASP A 634 -13.39 -1.84 2.50
C ASP A 634 -12.02 -2.29 1.99
N GLY A 635 -11.91 -2.51 0.67
CA GLY A 635 -10.68 -2.98 0.04
C GLY A 635 -9.50 -2.02 0.27
N MET A 636 -9.78 -0.72 0.19
CA MET A 636 -8.80 0.34 0.45
C MET A 636 -9.44 1.56 1.12
N ASN A 637 -10.48 2.14 0.50
CA ASN A 637 -11.04 3.48 0.79
C ASN A 637 -10.15 4.65 0.34
N LEU A 638 -10.47 5.21 -0.84
CA LEU A 638 -9.75 6.37 -1.38
C LEU A 638 -10.20 7.71 -0.79
N VAL A 639 -11.41 7.81 -0.24
CA VAL A 639 -11.91 9.04 0.41
C VAL A 639 -10.99 9.48 1.54
N ALA A 640 -10.49 8.52 2.33
CA ALA A 640 -9.48 8.78 3.37
C ALA A 640 -8.22 9.45 2.80
N LYS A 641 -7.71 8.95 1.67
CA LYS A 641 -6.52 9.49 1.00
C LYS A 641 -6.81 10.84 0.34
N GLU A 642 -7.98 11.00 -0.29
CA GLU A 642 -8.41 12.26 -0.89
C GLU A 642 -8.50 13.37 0.16
N PHE A 643 -9.13 13.10 1.31
CA PHE A 643 -9.21 14.06 2.42
C PHE A 643 -7.81 14.53 2.84
N VAL A 644 -6.89 13.60 3.16
CA VAL A 644 -5.52 13.94 3.56
C VAL A 644 -4.79 14.74 2.46
N SER A 645 -4.99 14.38 1.19
CA SER A 645 -4.39 15.09 0.07
C SER A 645 -4.93 16.50 -0.14
N ALA A 646 -6.21 16.72 0.17
CA ALA A 646 -6.86 18.02 0.06
C ALA A 646 -6.42 19.00 1.15
N ARG A 647 -5.80 18.54 2.26
CA ARG A 647 -5.32 19.37 3.38
C ARG A 647 -3.91 19.93 3.14
N ASP A 648 -3.79 20.86 2.20
CA ASP A 648 -2.55 21.64 1.98
C ASP A 648 -2.22 22.59 3.15
N ASP A 649 -3.20 22.94 4.00
CA ASP A 649 -3.01 23.64 5.27
C ASP A 649 -2.45 22.76 6.39
N GLU A 650 -2.25 21.47 6.10
CA GLU A 650 -1.85 20.42 7.04
C GLU A 650 -2.77 20.34 8.28
N ARG A 651 -4.01 20.84 8.22
CA ARG A 651 -4.94 20.79 9.35
C ARG A 651 -6.06 19.79 9.10
N GLY A 652 -6.81 19.51 10.15
CA GLY A 652 -7.92 18.57 10.16
C GLY A 652 -7.52 17.19 10.66
N VAL A 653 -8.52 16.39 11.00
CA VAL A 653 -8.31 15.06 11.60
C VAL A 653 -9.05 13.99 10.79
N LEU A 654 -8.34 12.91 10.46
CA LEU A 654 -8.93 11.74 9.83
C LEU A 654 -9.27 10.70 10.91
N ILE A 655 -10.53 10.30 11.00
CA ILE A 655 -11.00 9.15 11.77
C ILE A 655 -11.23 8.02 10.78
N LEU A 656 -10.58 6.87 10.98
CA LEU A 656 -10.51 5.82 9.97
C LEU A 656 -10.79 4.44 10.58
N SER A 657 -11.69 3.69 9.95
CA SER A 657 -12.00 2.31 10.33
C SER A 657 -10.81 1.40 10.10
N GLN A 658 -10.51 0.57 11.10
CA GLN A 658 -9.49 -0.50 11.02
C GLN A 658 -9.79 -1.55 9.94
N PHE A 659 -11.04 -1.63 9.46
CA PHE A 659 -11.47 -2.58 8.42
C PHE A 659 -11.33 -2.03 6.99
N THR A 660 -10.59 -0.93 6.83
CA THR A 660 -10.22 -0.38 5.53
C THR A 660 -8.77 -0.76 5.19
N GLY A 661 -8.48 -1.02 3.91
CA GLY A 661 -7.10 -1.18 3.47
C GLY A 661 -6.22 0.05 3.77
N ALA A 662 -6.80 1.27 3.74
CA ALA A 662 -6.10 2.52 4.00
C ALA A 662 -5.59 2.62 5.45
N ALA A 663 -6.22 1.97 6.42
CA ALA A 663 -5.74 1.96 7.81
C ALA A 663 -4.34 1.35 7.95
N ARG A 664 -3.92 0.50 7.00
CA ARG A 664 -2.55 -0.06 6.96
C ARG A 664 -1.51 0.90 6.43
N GLU A 665 -1.92 1.96 5.72
CA GLU A 665 -1.01 2.96 5.14
C GLU A 665 -1.12 4.32 5.82
N LEU A 666 -2.19 4.57 6.59
CA LEU A 666 -2.45 5.84 7.26
C LEU A 666 -2.50 5.66 8.80
N PRO A 667 -1.40 5.24 9.45
CA PRO A 667 -1.41 4.91 10.88
C PRO A 667 -1.60 6.12 11.80
N GLU A 668 -1.35 7.34 11.30
CA GLU A 668 -1.51 8.59 12.06
C GLU A 668 -2.96 9.09 12.12
N ALA A 669 -3.88 8.42 11.41
CA ALA A 669 -5.31 8.62 11.58
C ALA A 669 -5.76 8.12 12.97
N LEU A 670 -6.90 8.63 13.45
CA LEU A 670 -7.55 8.06 14.62
C LEU A 670 -8.24 6.75 14.19
N ILE A 671 -7.55 5.63 14.41
CA ILE A 671 -8.05 4.31 14.03
C ILE A 671 -9.15 3.86 15.00
N VAL A 672 -10.30 3.47 14.44
CA VAL A 672 -11.48 3.05 15.20
C VAL A 672 -12.03 1.72 14.71
N ASN A 673 -12.68 0.99 15.60
CA ASN A 673 -13.59 -0.07 15.26
C ASN A 673 -15.00 0.55 15.08
N PRO A 674 -15.57 0.59 13.86
CA PRO A 674 -16.88 1.19 13.61
C PRO A 674 -18.04 0.51 14.35
N TYR A 675 -17.87 -0.73 14.82
CA TYR A 675 -18.85 -1.42 15.65
C TYR A 675 -18.85 -0.94 17.11
N ASP A 676 -17.79 -0.25 17.54
CA ASP A 676 -17.70 0.37 18.85
C ASP A 676 -18.10 1.85 18.76
N THR A 677 -19.35 2.13 19.10
CA THR A 677 -19.91 3.49 19.04
C THR A 677 -19.21 4.43 20.03
N ASP A 678 -18.82 3.95 21.21
CA ASP A 678 -18.17 4.77 22.24
C ASP A 678 -16.72 5.08 21.83
N GLN A 679 -15.99 4.13 21.23
CA GLN A 679 -14.67 4.40 20.64
C GLN A 679 -14.75 5.42 19.51
N CYS A 680 -15.73 5.29 18.60
CA CYS A 680 -15.96 6.27 17.54
C CYS A 680 -16.30 7.65 18.10
N THR A 681 -17.07 7.70 19.18
CA THR A 681 -17.42 8.94 19.89
C THR A 681 -16.20 9.58 20.56
N ALA A 682 -15.36 8.78 21.21
CA ALA A 682 -14.11 9.25 21.82
C ALA A 682 -13.14 9.81 20.75
N ALA A 683 -13.08 9.18 19.58
CA ALA A 683 -12.31 9.69 18.45
C ALA A 683 -12.87 11.01 17.90
N LEU A 684 -14.19 11.16 17.76
CA LEU A 684 -14.84 12.42 17.39
C LEU A 684 -14.52 13.53 18.40
N GLN A 685 -14.65 13.24 19.69
CA GLN A 685 -14.30 14.18 20.75
C GLN A 685 -12.84 14.61 20.64
N THR A 686 -11.93 13.66 20.50
CA THR A 686 -10.49 13.91 20.35
C THR A 686 -10.21 14.77 19.12
N ALA A 687 -10.83 14.45 17.98
CA ALA A 687 -10.66 15.19 16.73
C ALA A 687 -11.09 16.65 16.85
N LEU A 688 -12.22 16.93 17.51
CA LEU A 688 -12.77 18.28 17.65
C LEU A 688 -11.93 19.21 18.55
N VAL A 689 -11.19 18.65 19.51
CA VAL A 689 -10.35 19.43 20.44
C VAL A 689 -8.85 19.29 20.17
N MET A 690 -8.45 18.56 19.12
CA MET A 690 -7.06 18.29 18.81
C MET A 690 -6.29 19.60 18.53
N PRO A 691 -5.16 19.87 19.21
CA PRO A 691 -4.37 21.06 18.96
C PRO A 691 -3.81 21.12 17.53
N ALA A 692 -3.76 22.32 16.94
CA ALA A 692 -3.29 22.50 15.56
C ALA A 692 -1.85 22.00 15.31
N GLY A 693 -0.99 21.96 16.32
CA GLY A 693 0.35 21.38 16.22
C GLY A 693 0.30 19.87 15.95
N GLU A 694 -0.56 19.15 16.67
CA GLU A 694 -0.75 17.70 16.50
C GLU A 694 -1.42 17.37 15.16
N GLN A 695 -2.46 18.13 14.78
CA GLN A 695 -3.12 17.97 13.47
C GLN A 695 -2.09 18.04 12.32
N ARG A 696 -1.20 19.04 12.37
CA ARG A 696 -0.12 19.23 11.37
C ARG A 696 0.86 18.08 11.33
N ALA A 697 1.29 17.59 12.49
CA ALA A 697 2.19 16.44 12.54
C ALA A 697 1.57 15.21 11.86
N ARG A 698 0.32 14.87 12.21
CA ARG A 698 -0.39 13.71 11.65
C ARG A 698 -0.65 13.85 10.15
N ILE A 699 -1.20 14.98 9.71
CA ILE A 699 -1.53 15.21 8.30
C ILE A 699 -0.26 15.25 7.44
N ARG A 700 0.81 15.91 7.89
CA ARG A 700 2.08 15.95 7.15
C ARG A 700 2.66 14.56 6.91
N LEU A 701 2.68 13.71 7.93
CA LEU A 701 3.18 12.33 7.81
C LEU A 701 2.33 11.52 6.80
N MET A 702 1.01 11.57 6.93
CA MET A 702 0.11 10.87 5.99
C MET A 702 0.22 11.40 4.56
N ARG A 703 0.39 12.72 4.37
CA ARG A 703 0.63 13.33 3.06
C ARG A 703 1.94 12.84 2.44
N GLY A 704 3.00 12.71 3.22
CA GLY A 704 4.27 12.14 2.78
C GLY A 704 4.12 10.70 2.29
N LEU A 705 3.34 9.88 3.00
CA LEU A 705 3.02 8.52 2.58
C LEU A 705 2.20 8.50 1.29
N ILE A 706 1.19 9.35 1.13
CA ILE A 706 0.42 9.41 -0.13
C ILE A 706 1.29 9.89 -1.30
N GLN A 707 2.21 10.83 -1.05
CA GLN A 707 3.16 11.32 -2.05
C GLN A 707 4.04 10.20 -2.62
N GLU A 708 4.63 9.39 -1.73
CA GLU A 708 5.51 8.28 -2.10
C GLU A 708 4.72 7.09 -2.67
N PHE A 709 3.60 6.74 -2.02
CA PHE A 709 2.74 5.61 -2.37
C PHE A 709 1.52 6.09 -3.15
N ASN A 710 1.76 6.74 -4.30
CA ASN A 710 0.70 7.29 -5.16
C ASN A 710 0.23 6.30 -6.25
N VAL A 711 -0.79 6.70 -7.02
CA VAL A 711 -1.41 5.87 -8.06
C VAL A 711 -0.45 5.49 -9.20
N TYR A 712 0.52 6.36 -9.50
CA TYR A 712 1.52 6.10 -10.54
C TYR A 712 2.47 4.98 -10.11
N ARG A 713 2.86 4.94 -8.83
CA ARG A 713 3.64 3.83 -8.26
C ARG A 713 2.86 2.52 -8.29
N TRP A 714 1.57 2.56 -7.94
CA TRP A 714 0.70 1.39 -8.00
C TRP A 714 0.66 0.78 -9.40
N ALA A 715 0.45 1.60 -10.44
CA ALA A 715 0.44 1.15 -11.83
C ALA A 715 1.83 0.70 -12.30
N GLY A 716 2.86 1.51 -12.00
CA GLY A 716 4.24 1.26 -12.41
C GLY A 716 4.76 -0.08 -11.91
N ARG A 717 4.51 -0.42 -10.64
CA ARG A 717 4.91 -1.72 -10.07
C ARG A 717 4.27 -2.90 -10.79
N MET A 718 2.97 -2.83 -11.07
CA MET A 718 2.29 -3.90 -11.82
C MET A 718 2.86 -4.08 -13.22
N LEU A 719 3.19 -2.97 -13.90
CA LEU A 719 3.76 -2.99 -15.25
C LEU A 719 5.22 -3.49 -15.27
N ILE A 720 6.03 -3.12 -14.27
CA ILE A 720 7.40 -3.62 -14.10
C ILE A 720 7.38 -5.13 -13.86
N ASP A 721 6.50 -5.61 -12.98
CA ASP A 721 6.36 -7.05 -12.71
C ASP A 721 5.90 -7.80 -13.96
N ALA A 722 4.94 -7.25 -14.71
CA ALA A 722 4.48 -7.81 -15.97
C ALA A 722 5.61 -7.89 -17.01
N ALA A 723 6.42 -6.84 -17.14
CA ALA A 723 7.60 -6.83 -18.01
C ALA A 723 8.65 -7.86 -17.57
N GLY A 724 8.89 -7.97 -16.26
CA GLY A 724 9.76 -8.97 -15.66
C GLY A 724 9.35 -10.39 -16.00
N MET A 725 8.06 -10.71 -15.90
CA MET A 725 7.51 -12.01 -16.30
C MET A 725 7.72 -12.32 -17.78
N ARG A 726 7.44 -11.36 -18.66
CA ARG A 726 7.67 -11.53 -20.11
C ARG A 726 9.12 -11.87 -20.43
N ARG A 727 10.06 -11.16 -19.79
CA ARG A 727 11.51 -11.43 -19.96
C ARG A 727 11.86 -12.85 -19.54
N ARG A 728 11.35 -13.33 -18.40
CA ARG A 728 11.57 -14.70 -17.92
C ARG A 728 10.99 -15.75 -18.87
N GLY A 729 9.76 -15.54 -19.36
CA GLY A 729 9.10 -16.44 -20.31
C GLY A 729 9.89 -16.60 -21.62
N ARG A 730 10.30 -15.49 -22.24
CA ARG A 730 11.12 -15.53 -23.49
C ARG A 730 12.45 -16.26 -23.31
N LEU A 731 13.03 -16.21 -22.11
CA LEU A 731 14.29 -16.91 -21.81
C LEU A 731 14.09 -18.42 -21.69
N LEU A 732 13.01 -18.85 -21.03
CA LEU A 732 12.65 -20.28 -20.91
C LEU A 732 12.38 -20.91 -22.28
N ASP A 733 11.63 -20.22 -23.15
CA ASP A 733 11.37 -20.67 -24.52
C ASP A 733 12.67 -20.79 -25.34
N ARG A 734 13.59 -19.83 -25.19
CA ARG A 734 14.90 -19.86 -25.86
C ARG A 734 15.77 -21.03 -25.39
N THR A 735 15.72 -21.39 -24.11
CA THR A 735 16.46 -22.54 -23.57
C THR A 735 15.82 -23.89 -23.88
N ALA A 736 14.50 -23.94 -24.11
CA ALA A 736 13.79 -25.16 -24.51
C ALA A 736 13.94 -25.52 -25.99
N THR A 737 14.50 -24.62 -26.82
CA THR A 737 14.66 -24.81 -28.27
C THR A 737 16.11 -25.10 -28.76
N PRO A 738 16.93 -26.04 -28.22
CA PRO A 738 18.21 -26.40 -28.86
C PRO A 738 18.14 -27.57 -29.87
N GLU A 739 17.09 -28.40 -29.90
CA GLU A 739 17.17 -29.70 -30.62
C GLU A 739 16.37 -29.83 -31.93
N ARG A 740 15.58 -28.84 -32.35
CA ARG A 740 14.73 -28.98 -33.57
C ARG A 740 15.36 -28.55 -34.90
N GLN A 741 16.58 -28.02 -34.91
CA GLN A 741 17.24 -27.56 -36.15
C GLN A 741 18.28 -28.52 -36.76
N SER A 742 18.57 -29.68 -36.15
CA SER A 742 19.63 -30.59 -36.65
C SER A 742 19.15 -31.80 -37.48
N ARG A 743 17.85 -31.93 -37.79
CA ARG A 743 17.35 -33.02 -38.67
C ARG A 743 16.64 -32.47 -39.91
N ARG A 744 17.42 -32.05 -40.91
CA ARG A 744 17.00 -32.12 -42.33
C ARG A 744 17.36 -33.50 -42.86
N PRO A 745 16.41 -34.33 -43.34
CA PRO A 745 16.75 -35.51 -44.12
C PRO A 745 17.22 -35.07 -45.51
N ALA A 746 18.39 -35.53 -45.91
CA ALA A 746 18.87 -35.39 -47.29
C ALA A 746 17.96 -36.22 -48.20
N ALA A 747 17.18 -35.54 -49.03
CA ALA A 747 16.38 -36.18 -50.07
C ALA A 747 17.31 -36.71 -51.16
N HIS A 748 17.25 -38.04 -51.36
CA HIS A 748 17.81 -38.75 -52.51
C HIS A 748 17.22 -38.19 -53.81
N ALA A 749 18.07 -37.64 -54.68
CA ALA A 749 17.75 -37.47 -56.08
C ALA A 749 18.13 -38.75 -56.83
N ALA A 750 17.13 -39.54 -57.21
CA ALA A 750 17.26 -40.62 -58.18
C ALA A 750 16.07 -40.52 -59.15
N GLY A 751 16.36 -40.44 -60.45
CA GLY A 751 15.37 -40.65 -61.50
C GLY A 751 15.39 -39.63 -62.65
N ARG A 752 16.32 -39.81 -63.60
CA ARG A 752 16.08 -39.62 -65.05
C ARG A 752 17.30 -40.10 -65.85
N ALA A 753 17.24 -41.34 -66.36
CA ALA A 753 17.73 -41.74 -67.67
C ALA A 753 17.39 -43.23 -67.92
N GLN A 754 16.62 -43.44 -69.00
CA GLN A 754 16.23 -44.69 -69.68
C GLN A 754 15.23 -45.61 -69.01
#